data_AF-A0A934PDR6-F1
#
_entry.id   AF-A0A934PDR6-F1
#
_cell.length_a   1.000
_cell.length_b   1.000
_cell.length_c   1.000
_cell.angle_alpha   90.00
_cell.angle_beta   90.00
_cell.angle_gamma   90.00
#
_symmetry.space_group_name_H-M   'P 1'
#
loop_
_entity.id
_entity.type
_entity.pdbx_description
1 polymer ?
#
loop_
_entity_poly.entity_id
_entity_poly.type
_entity_poly.pdbx_seq_one_letter_code
_entity_poly.pdbx_strand_id
1 'polypeptide(L)'
;MTVKEIFETMAYGPAPESADEARDWLAENGTFGHFIEGAFTPPGAGFDSRNPANGEKLATLTQATQADVDAAVAAARRAQGKWAALGGPGRARYLYAIARLLQKHSRLFAVLETLDNGKPIRESRDIDIPLAQRHFYYHAGMAQLMEETLPDAEPLGVCGQIIPWNFPLLMLSWKIAPALAMGNTVVLKPAEYTPLTALLFADICRQAGLPKGVVNIVTGDGAVGEMIVAADVDKIAFTGSTAVGRKIREATAGSGKALTLELGGKSPYIVFDDADIDSAIEGLVDAIWFNQGQVCCAGSRLLVQESISEDLLARLRARMDGLRVGDPLDKSIDVGAVVDPVQLSAITRMVSANTAGQKHVAAVPMPEHGCFYPPTLIAGLGPSDALMQDEIFGPVLVSCTFRTPDEAVALANNTRYGLAATLWTENINLALDVAPKLAAGVVWVNTTNMFDAAAAFGGVRESGFGREGGWQGLRAYTRTRAKTKPLPRLERQTGAGAAPDSIDRTAKMYVGGKQTRPDSGYSDAIFGKSGVLLGHVGQGGRKDVRNAVEAAQGAASWGRTTAHLRAQILYFIAENLGARADEFAARIDAMKGGRQGAKEVEASIQRLFSAAAWADKYDGQVHSVPIRGVAMEMKEPVGIIGALCADETPLLGLVSVMAPAIAMGNRMVLAASQPYPLAATDFYQVLDTSDLPAGVVNILTGTHADLAPTLAAHLNVDAVWSFSSSDLSAQIERASAGNLKRTWVNNGRATDWFRPQTGQFLAQATETKTIWVPYGE
;
A
#
# COMPACT_ATOMS: atom_id res chain seq x y z
N MET A 1 -39.95 -32.32 -15.10
CA MET A 1 -40.43 -32.54 -13.73
C MET A 1 -41.90 -32.17 -13.65
N THR A 2 -42.73 -33.04 -13.09
CA THR A 2 -44.14 -32.73 -12.77
C THR A 2 -44.21 -31.89 -11.48
N VAL A 3 -45.30 -31.15 -11.24
CA VAL A 3 -45.50 -30.38 -9.99
C VAL A 3 -45.38 -31.29 -8.76
N LYS A 4 -45.88 -32.52 -8.85
CA LYS A 4 -45.76 -33.54 -7.80
C LYS A 4 -44.29 -33.91 -7.53
N GLU A 5 -43.49 -34.14 -8.57
CA GLU A 5 -42.06 -34.42 -8.42
C GLU A 5 -41.30 -33.24 -7.79
N ILE A 6 -41.66 -31.99 -8.09
CA ILE A 6 -41.05 -30.80 -7.48
C ILE A 6 -41.36 -30.73 -5.97
N PHE A 7 -42.61 -31.01 -5.56
CA PHE A 7 -42.98 -31.03 -4.14
C PHE A 7 -42.43 -32.26 -3.40
N GLU A 8 -42.24 -33.40 -4.07
CA GLU A 8 -41.66 -34.61 -3.48
C GLU A 8 -40.14 -34.54 -3.37
N THR A 9 -39.46 -33.94 -4.34
CA THR A 9 -37.99 -33.78 -4.33
C THR A 9 -37.56 -32.50 -3.62
N MET A 10 -38.45 -31.52 -3.46
CA MET A 10 -38.14 -30.15 -3.06
C MET A 10 -37.00 -29.55 -3.92
N ALA A 11 -36.86 -30.01 -5.16
CA ALA A 11 -35.81 -29.55 -6.06
C ALA A 11 -36.02 -28.07 -6.39
N TYR A 12 -35.04 -27.24 -6.04
CA TYR A 12 -35.05 -25.83 -6.39
C TYR A 12 -35.00 -25.67 -7.92
N GLY A 13 -35.94 -24.90 -8.48
CA GLY A 13 -35.83 -24.46 -9.88
C GLY A 13 -34.78 -23.37 -10.01
N PRO A 14 -33.99 -23.34 -11.10
CA PRO A 14 -33.02 -22.28 -11.33
C PRO A 14 -33.72 -20.93 -11.46
N ALA A 15 -33.11 -19.86 -10.94
CA ALA A 15 -33.65 -18.51 -11.01
C ALA A 15 -32.64 -17.53 -11.64
N PRO A 16 -32.23 -17.76 -12.91
CA PRO A 16 -31.25 -16.92 -13.58
C PRO A 16 -31.75 -15.49 -13.73
N GLU A 17 -30.85 -14.51 -13.55
CA GLU A 17 -31.09 -13.15 -14.00
C GLU A 17 -31.10 -13.09 -15.53
N SER A 18 -32.01 -12.30 -16.11
CA SER A 18 -31.99 -12.05 -17.56
C SER A 18 -30.71 -11.28 -17.93
N ALA A 19 -30.06 -11.77 -18.98
CA ALA A 19 -28.89 -11.14 -19.59
C ALA A 19 -29.24 -10.26 -20.80
N ASP A 20 -30.53 -10.07 -21.11
CA ASP A 20 -30.96 -9.47 -22.37
C ASP A 20 -30.49 -8.03 -22.52
N GLU A 21 -30.65 -7.18 -21.49
CA GLU A 21 -30.19 -5.78 -21.53
C GLU A 21 -28.66 -5.67 -21.70
N ALA A 22 -27.90 -6.58 -21.06
CA ALA A 22 -26.45 -6.62 -21.21
C ALA A 22 -26.05 -7.08 -22.62
N ARG A 23 -26.75 -8.06 -23.17
CA ARG A 23 -26.54 -8.55 -24.55
C ARG A 23 -26.92 -7.51 -25.59
N ASP A 24 -28.01 -6.77 -25.39
CA ASP A 24 -28.43 -5.67 -26.26
C ASP A 24 -27.36 -4.57 -26.26
N TRP A 25 -26.86 -4.17 -25.09
CA TRP A 25 -25.76 -3.21 -24.98
C TRP A 25 -24.48 -3.71 -25.67
N LEU A 26 -24.13 -4.99 -25.52
CA LEU A 26 -23.01 -5.60 -26.24
C LEU A 26 -23.24 -5.64 -27.75
N ALA A 27 -24.45 -5.95 -28.22
CA ALA A 27 -24.78 -6.01 -29.63
C ALA A 27 -24.73 -4.63 -30.30
N GLU A 28 -25.18 -3.58 -29.61
CA GLU A 28 -25.07 -2.18 -30.08
C GLU A 28 -23.61 -1.74 -30.26
N ASN A 29 -22.68 -2.33 -29.51
CA ASN A 29 -21.28 -1.91 -29.45
C ASN A 29 -20.28 -2.99 -29.89
N GLY A 30 -20.72 -4.12 -30.49
CA GLY A 30 -20.06 -5.44 -30.52
C GLY A 30 -18.58 -5.55 -30.96
N THR A 31 -17.96 -4.46 -31.38
CA THR A 31 -16.51 -4.30 -31.45
C THR A 31 -16.12 -2.95 -30.83
N PHE A 32 -15.30 -2.97 -29.78
CA PHE A 32 -14.92 -1.77 -29.03
C PHE A 32 -13.56 -1.22 -29.47
N GLY A 33 -13.52 0.09 -29.74
CA GLY A 33 -12.31 0.89 -29.60
C GLY A 33 -12.06 1.33 -28.16
N HIS A 34 -11.14 2.26 -27.95
CA HIS A 34 -10.84 2.83 -26.65
C HIS A 34 -11.75 4.02 -26.34
N PHE A 35 -11.91 4.41 -25.08
CA PHE A 35 -12.58 5.66 -24.73
C PHE A 35 -11.54 6.75 -24.51
N ILE A 36 -11.38 7.66 -25.48
CA ILE A 36 -10.38 8.73 -25.46
C ILE A 36 -11.08 10.05 -25.77
N GLU A 37 -10.77 11.10 -24.98
CA GLU A 37 -11.32 12.45 -25.20
C GLU A 37 -12.87 12.49 -25.23
N GLY A 38 -13.50 11.62 -24.45
CA GLY A 38 -14.95 11.58 -24.28
C GLY A 38 -15.72 10.85 -25.38
N ALA A 39 -15.05 10.09 -26.25
CA ALA A 39 -15.68 9.27 -27.28
C ALA A 39 -14.98 7.91 -27.44
N PHE A 40 -15.70 6.92 -27.96
CA PHE A 40 -15.10 5.66 -28.38
C PHE A 40 -14.35 5.86 -29.72
N THR A 41 -13.11 5.40 -29.79
CA THR A 41 -12.30 5.41 -31.02
C THR A 41 -12.79 4.34 -32.01
N PRO A 42 -12.40 4.41 -33.30
CA PRO A 42 -12.61 3.31 -34.21
C PRO A 42 -11.99 2.01 -33.66
N PRO A 43 -12.67 0.86 -33.75
CA PRO A 43 -12.10 -0.41 -33.35
C PRO A 43 -10.88 -0.80 -34.20
N GLY A 44 -9.88 -1.39 -33.57
CA GLY A 44 -8.67 -1.92 -34.19
C GLY A 44 -8.53 -3.43 -34.03
N ALA A 45 -7.33 -3.95 -34.31
CA ALA A 45 -7.00 -5.34 -34.04
C ALA A 45 -6.87 -5.58 -32.52
N GLY A 46 -7.27 -6.75 -32.05
CA GLY A 46 -7.12 -7.11 -30.64
C GLY A 46 -7.62 -8.52 -30.35
N PHE A 47 -8.40 -8.67 -29.27
CA PHE A 47 -8.75 -9.96 -28.69
C PHE A 47 -10.23 -10.02 -28.32
N ASP A 48 -10.73 -11.22 -28.03
CA ASP A 48 -12.10 -11.43 -27.60
C ASP A 48 -12.19 -11.44 -26.08
N SER A 49 -13.18 -10.75 -25.51
CA SER A 49 -13.68 -11.07 -24.17
C SER A 49 -14.64 -12.26 -24.28
N ARG A 50 -14.55 -13.20 -23.33
CA ARG A 50 -15.31 -14.44 -23.31
C ARG A 50 -15.91 -14.66 -21.94
N ASN A 51 -17.13 -15.16 -21.91
CA ASN A 51 -17.77 -15.57 -20.67
C ASN A 51 -17.10 -16.87 -20.17
N PRO A 52 -16.46 -16.87 -18.99
CA PRO A 52 -15.74 -18.05 -18.49
C PRO A 52 -16.64 -19.21 -18.12
N ALA A 53 -17.94 -18.99 -17.87
CA ALA A 53 -18.88 -20.03 -17.50
C ALA A 53 -19.29 -20.94 -18.69
N ASN A 54 -19.20 -20.44 -19.93
CA ASN A 54 -19.66 -21.19 -21.11
C ASN A 54 -18.75 -21.04 -22.35
N GLY A 55 -17.73 -20.19 -22.32
CA GLY A 55 -16.79 -19.92 -23.42
C GLY A 55 -17.33 -19.03 -24.54
N GLU A 56 -18.57 -18.55 -24.41
CA GLU A 56 -19.23 -17.67 -25.38
C GLU A 56 -18.45 -16.36 -25.52
N LYS A 57 -18.29 -15.88 -26.76
CA LYS A 57 -17.69 -14.58 -27.03
C LYS A 57 -18.68 -13.47 -26.68
N LEU A 58 -18.25 -12.54 -25.83
CA LEU A 58 -19.06 -11.39 -25.40
C LEU A 58 -18.85 -10.17 -26.31
N ALA A 59 -17.59 -9.84 -26.61
CA ALA A 59 -17.23 -8.72 -27.50
C ALA A 59 -15.82 -8.90 -28.09
N THR A 60 -15.52 -8.16 -29.15
CA THR A 60 -14.13 -7.94 -29.60
C THR A 60 -13.62 -6.60 -29.09
N LEU A 61 -12.40 -6.61 -28.58
CA LEU A 61 -11.73 -5.48 -27.95
C LEU A 61 -10.49 -5.11 -28.75
N THR A 62 -10.17 -3.82 -28.78
CA THR A 62 -8.93 -3.34 -29.41
C THR A 62 -7.75 -3.52 -28.45
N GLN A 63 -6.62 -4.04 -28.95
CA GLN A 63 -5.33 -4.00 -28.26
C GLN A 63 -4.73 -2.61 -28.50
N ALA A 64 -4.61 -1.81 -27.45
CA ALA A 64 -4.05 -0.47 -27.58
C ALA A 64 -2.62 -0.50 -28.09
N THR A 65 -2.33 0.43 -29.00
CA THR A 65 -0.98 0.73 -29.46
C THR A 65 -0.35 1.81 -28.57
N GLN A 66 0.96 2.03 -28.73
CA GLN A 66 1.62 3.17 -28.09
C GLN A 66 0.95 4.50 -28.47
N ALA A 67 0.50 4.65 -29.72
CA ALA A 67 -0.17 5.87 -30.18
C ALA A 67 -1.51 6.11 -29.46
N ASP A 68 -2.25 5.04 -29.12
CA ASP A 68 -3.49 5.13 -28.36
C ASP A 68 -3.24 5.59 -26.91
N VAL A 69 -2.19 5.04 -26.28
CA VAL A 69 -1.77 5.46 -24.93
C VAL A 69 -1.30 6.91 -24.94
N ASP A 70 -0.49 7.31 -25.92
CA ASP A 70 -0.02 8.68 -26.06
C ASP A 70 -1.19 9.66 -26.28
N ALA A 71 -2.17 9.28 -27.10
CA ALA A 71 -3.38 10.06 -27.32
C ALA A 71 -4.24 10.20 -26.04
N ALA A 72 -4.41 9.11 -25.29
CA ALA A 72 -5.14 9.12 -24.02
C ALA A 72 -4.46 10.01 -22.98
N VAL A 73 -3.14 9.92 -22.84
CA VAL A 73 -2.36 10.75 -21.89
C VAL A 73 -2.40 12.22 -22.33
N ALA A 74 -2.27 12.51 -23.63
CA ALA A 74 -2.37 13.86 -24.15
C ALA A 74 -3.77 14.47 -23.90
N ALA A 75 -4.85 13.69 -24.08
CA ALA A 75 -6.21 14.13 -23.78
C ALA A 75 -6.40 14.42 -22.28
N ALA A 76 -5.93 13.52 -21.40
CA ALA A 76 -5.94 13.72 -19.96
C ALA A 76 -5.20 15.00 -19.56
N ARG A 77 -3.98 15.20 -20.07
CA ARG A 77 -3.15 16.37 -19.80
C ARG A 77 -3.84 17.67 -20.22
N ARG A 78 -4.50 17.70 -21.39
CA ARG A 78 -5.26 18.87 -21.86
C ARG A 78 -6.47 19.20 -20.97
N ALA A 79 -7.14 18.18 -20.44
CA ALA A 79 -8.34 18.35 -19.62
C ALA A 79 -8.05 18.79 -18.18
N GLN A 80 -6.89 18.39 -17.64
CA GLN A 80 -6.59 18.45 -16.21
C GLN A 80 -6.67 19.86 -15.60
N GLY A 81 -6.09 20.88 -16.25
CA GLY A 81 -6.11 22.25 -15.73
C GLY A 81 -7.53 22.81 -15.58
N LYS A 82 -8.41 22.55 -16.56
CA LYS A 82 -9.82 22.97 -16.50
C LYS A 82 -10.60 22.17 -15.47
N TRP A 83 -10.33 20.88 -15.33
CA TRP A 83 -10.95 20.00 -14.33
C TRP A 83 -10.62 20.44 -12.90
N ALA A 84 -9.35 20.73 -12.61
CA ALA A 84 -8.93 21.27 -11.32
C ALA A 84 -9.58 22.63 -11.04
N ALA A 85 -9.66 23.51 -12.05
CA ALA A 85 -10.24 24.84 -11.95
C ALA A 85 -11.76 24.88 -11.72
N LEU A 86 -12.48 23.76 -11.88
CA LEU A 86 -13.88 23.67 -11.44
C LEU A 86 -14.06 23.82 -9.93
N GLY A 87 -12.96 23.72 -9.16
CA GLY A 87 -12.99 23.69 -7.69
C GLY A 87 -13.58 22.40 -7.14
N GLY A 88 -13.44 22.20 -5.84
CA GLY A 88 -14.05 21.06 -5.14
C GLY A 88 -15.54 20.85 -5.46
N PRO A 89 -16.39 21.89 -5.32
CA PRO A 89 -17.84 21.78 -5.56
C PRO A 89 -18.21 21.46 -7.01
N GLY A 90 -17.44 21.95 -7.98
CA GLY A 90 -17.69 21.65 -9.38
C GLY A 90 -17.46 20.17 -9.70
N ARG A 91 -16.38 19.59 -9.17
CA ARG A 91 -16.05 18.16 -9.35
C ARG A 91 -17.01 17.24 -8.59
N ALA A 92 -17.42 17.64 -7.39
CA ALA A 92 -18.36 16.89 -6.55
C ALA A 92 -19.67 16.56 -7.29
N ARG A 93 -20.21 17.50 -8.07
CA ARG A 93 -21.45 17.28 -8.85
C ARG A 93 -21.32 16.18 -9.89
N TYR A 94 -20.17 16.08 -10.57
CA TYR A 94 -19.93 15.01 -11.55
C TYR A 94 -19.74 13.66 -10.88
N LEU A 95 -18.99 13.59 -9.77
CA LEU A 95 -18.85 12.36 -8.99
C LEU A 95 -20.20 11.85 -8.48
N TYR A 96 -21.04 12.75 -7.97
CA TYR A 96 -22.42 12.44 -7.58
C TYR A 96 -23.25 11.94 -8.77
N ALA A 97 -23.16 12.59 -9.95
CA ALA A 97 -23.88 12.15 -11.14
C ALA A 97 -23.44 10.75 -11.62
N ILE A 98 -22.15 10.44 -11.56
CA ILE A 98 -21.61 9.11 -11.85
C ILE A 98 -22.18 8.08 -10.87
N ALA A 99 -22.19 8.37 -9.56
CA ALA A 99 -22.78 7.50 -8.55
C ALA A 99 -24.28 7.22 -8.85
N ARG A 100 -25.03 8.25 -9.25
CA ARG A 100 -26.45 8.12 -9.64
C ARG A 100 -26.65 7.27 -10.89
N LEU A 101 -25.74 7.35 -11.86
CA LEU A 101 -25.80 6.53 -13.07
C LEU A 101 -25.41 5.07 -12.80
N LEU A 102 -24.40 4.83 -11.96
CA LEU A 102 -24.08 3.49 -11.45
C LEU A 102 -25.28 2.87 -10.73
N GLN A 103 -26.00 3.66 -9.92
CA GLN A 103 -27.20 3.19 -9.23
C GLN A 103 -28.36 2.91 -10.19
N LYS A 104 -28.60 3.81 -11.15
CA LYS A 104 -29.64 3.67 -12.18
C LYS A 104 -29.43 2.43 -13.04
N HIS A 105 -28.18 2.16 -13.43
CA HIS A 105 -27.80 1.04 -14.29
C HIS A 105 -27.24 -0.15 -13.48
N SER A 106 -27.51 -0.22 -12.17
CA SER A 106 -26.91 -1.21 -11.26
C SER A 106 -27.11 -2.65 -11.70
N ARG A 107 -28.33 -3.01 -12.16
CA ARG A 107 -28.64 -4.34 -12.67
C ARG A 107 -27.84 -4.69 -13.92
N LEU A 108 -27.74 -3.76 -14.88
CA LEU A 108 -26.94 -3.91 -16.09
C LEU A 108 -25.45 -4.13 -15.74
N PHE A 109 -24.89 -3.27 -14.88
CA PHE A 109 -23.50 -3.43 -14.44
C PHE A 109 -23.28 -4.78 -13.75
N ALA A 110 -24.17 -5.21 -12.86
CA ALA A 110 -24.01 -6.47 -12.14
C ALA A 110 -24.03 -7.69 -13.06
N VAL A 111 -24.98 -7.71 -14.01
CA VAL A 111 -25.07 -8.79 -15.01
C VAL A 111 -23.85 -8.79 -15.92
N LEU A 112 -23.41 -7.62 -16.39
CA LEU A 112 -22.23 -7.52 -17.25
C LEU A 112 -20.94 -7.93 -16.52
N GLU A 113 -20.79 -7.55 -15.24
CA GLU A 113 -19.67 -7.99 -14.39
C GLU A 113 -19.65 -9.51 -14.27
N THR A 114 -20.81 -10.13 -14.00
CA THR A 114 -20.93 -11.59 -13.90
C THR A 114 -20.64 -12.30 -15.22
N LEU A 115 -21.11 -11.78 -16.36
CA LEU A 115 -20.82 -12.35 -17.67
C LEU A 115 -19.33 -12.31 -18.00
N ASP A 116 -18.67 -11.19 -17.75
CA ASP A 116 -17.26 -10.95 -18.12
C ASP A 116 -16.28 -11.61 -17.16
N ASN A 117 -16.60 -11.67 -15.85
CA ASN A 117 -15.69 -12.18 -14.82
C ASN A 117 -15.99 -13.63 -14.37
N GLY A 118 -17.25 -14.08 -14.40
CA GLY A 118 -17.65 -15.40 -13.92
C GLY A 118 -18.12 -15.47 -12.45
N LYS A 119 -18.04 -14.37 -11.69
CA LYS A 119 -18.55 -14.31 -10.31
C LYS A 119 -20.08 -14.44 -10.21
N PRO A 120 -20.61 -15.04 -9.13
CA PRO A 120 -22.04 -15.12 -8.88
C PRO A 120 -22.71 -13.76 -8.95
N ILE A 121 -23.87 -13.70 -9.61
CA ILE A 121 -24.65 -12.47 -9.75
C ILE A 121 -25.07 -11.85 -8.41
N ARG A 122 -25.17 -12.69 -7.37
CA ARG A 122 -25.44 -12.23 -6.00
C ARG A 122 -24.31 -11.36 -5.47
N GLU A 123 -23.05 -11.75 -5.69
CA GLU A 123 -21.88 -10.94 -5.33
C GLU A 123 -21.88 -9.61 -6.08
N SER A 124 -21.99 -9.67 -7.41
CA SER A 124 -22.02 -8.46 -8.24
C SER A 124 -23.10 -7.48 -7.77
N ARG A 125 -24.32 -7.97 -7.55
CA ARG A 125 -25.48 -7.14 -7.18
C ARG A 125 -25.41 -6.58 -5.76
N ASP A 126 -24.94 -7.38 -4.80
CA ASP A 126 -25.09 -7.06 -3.38
C ASP A 126 -23.80 -6.45 -2.79
N ILE A 127 -22.64 -6.65 -3.42
CA ILE A 127 -21.33 -6.18 -2.94
C ILE A 127 -20.66 -5.23 -3.94
N ASP A 128 -20.22 -5.71 -5.10
CA ASP A 128 -19.37 -4.95 -6.04
C ASP A 128 -20.01 -3.63 -6.47
N ILE A 129 -21.24 -3.72 -7.01
CA ILE A 129 -21.93 -2.58 -7.59
C ILE A 129 -22.36 -1.56 -6.52
N PRO A 130 -22.94 -1.95 -5.37
CA PRO A 130 -23.22 -1.03 -4.27
C PRO A 130 -21.97 -0.35 -3.70
N LEU A 131 -20.87 -1.07 -3.53
CA LEU A 131 -19.61 -0.48 -3.06
C LEU A 131 -19.04 0.51 -4.09
N ALA A 132 -19.07 0.18 -5.39
CA ALA A 132 -18.65 1.11 -6.44
C ALA A 132 -19.47 2.42 -6.40
N GLN A 133 -20.79 2.33 -6.23
CA GLN A 133 -21.66 3.50 -6.03
C GLN A 133 -21.24 4.29 -4.78
N ARG A 134 -21.04 3.59 -3.65
CA ARG A 134 -20.63 4.18 -2.37
C ARG A 134 -19.31 4.95 -2.51
N HIS A 135 -18.33 4.43 -3.24
CA HIS A 135 -17.07 5.13 -3.49
C HIS A 135 -17.27 6.47 -4.21
N PHE A 136 -18.06 6.52 -5.27
CA PHE A 136 -18.33 7.78 -5.97
C PHE A 136 -19.14 8.76 -5.12
N TYR A 137 -20.15 8.28 -4.37
CA TYR A 137 -20.92 9.13 -3.45
C TYR A 137 -20.04 9.74 -2.36
N TYR A 138 -19.23 8.91 -1.69
CA TYR A 138 -18.35 9.36 -0.61
C TYR A 138 -17.30 10.36 -1.11
N HIS A 139 -16.65 10.04 -2.23
CA HIS A 139 -15.60 10.90 -2.79
C HIS A 139 -16.15 12.21 -3.39
N ALA A 140 -17.43 12.27 -3.75
CA ALA A 140 -18.09 13.54 -4.09
C ALA A 140 -18.06 14.52 -2.90
N GLY A 141 -18.38 14.05 -1.69
CA GLY A 141 -18.27 14.85 -0.48
C GLY A 141 -16.83 15.26 -0.17
N MET A 142 -15.88 14.36 -0.42
CA MET A 142 -14.46 14.68 -0.22
C MET A 142 -13.91 15.71 -1.21
N ALA A 143 -14.38 15.67 -2.46
CA ALA A 143 -14.08 16.71 -3.44
C ALA A 143 -14.57 18.08 -2.96
N GLN A 144 -15.81 18.13 -2.45
CA GLN A 144 -16.42 19.34 -1.88
C GLN A 144 -15.59 19.93 -0.73
N LEU A 145 -15.01 19.09 0.12
CA LEU A 145 -14.27 19.49 1.33
C LEU A 145 -12.77 19.69 1.13
N MET A 146 -12.22 19.37 -0.05
CA MET A 146 -10.77 19.37 -0.29
C MET A 146 -10.08 20.69 0.09
N GLU A 147 -10.65 21.83 -0.28
CA GLU A 147 -10.03 23.15 -0.04
C GLU A 147 -10.06 23.55 1.44
N GLU A 148 -11.06 23.09 2.18
CA GLU A 148 -11.19 23.33 3.63
C GLU A 148 -10.29 22.40 4.44
N THR A 149 -10.27 21.11 4.10
CA THR A 149 -9.55 20.09 4.88
C THR A 149 -8.07 19.97 4.49
N LEU A 150 -7.73 20.26 3.23
CA LEU A 150 -6.37 20.17 2.68
C LEU A 150 -5.98 21.46 1.93
N PRO A 151 -5.95 22.63 2.59
CA PRO A 151 -5.74 23.92 1.92
C PRO A 151 -4.41 24.03 1.16
N ASP A 152 -3.37 23.37 1.67
CA ASP A 152 -2.01 23.36 1.09
C ASP A 152 -1.81 22.30 0.00
N ALA A 153 -2.82 21.48 -0.28
CA ALA A 153 -2.77 20.43 -1.28
C ALA A 153 -3.20 20.94 -2.67
N GLU A 154 -2.53 20.45 -3.70
CA GLU A 154 -2.92 20.58 -5.10
C GLU A 154 -2.94 19.21 -5.79
N PRO A 155 -3.72 19.05 -6.89
CA PRO A 155 -3.72 17.81 -7.67
C PRO A 155 -2.30 17.46 -8.15
N LEU A 156 -2.01 16.17 -8.30
CA LEU A 156 -0.78 15.71 -8.93
C LEU A 156 -0.75 16.04 -10.42
N GLY A 157 -1.85 15.77 -11.14
CA GLY A 157 -1.97 15.95 -12.58
C GLY A 157 -2.70 14.79 -13.25
N VAL A 158 -2.00 14.03 -14.09
CA VAL A 158 -2.53 12.85 -14.78
C VAL A 158 -2.13 11.58 -14.03
N CYS A 159 -3.08 10.69 -13.79
CA CYS A 159 -2.86 9.39 -13.16
C CYS A 159 -2.99 8.26 -14.19
N GLY A 160 -1.92 7.49 -14.38
CA GLY A 160 -1.96 6.19 -15.03
C GLY A 160 -2.43 5.12 -14.04
N GLN A 161 -3.48 4.38 -14.37
CA GLN A 161 -4.13 3.44 -13.45
C GLN A 161 -4.28 2.08 -14.10
N ILE A 162 -3.90 1.02 -13.39
CA ILE A 162 -3.93 -0.36 -13.90
C ILE A 162 -4.54 -1.23 -12.81
N ILE A 163 -5.60 -1.96 -13.16
CA ILE A 163 -6.41 -2.72 -12.20
C ILE A 163 -6.49 -4.21 -12.56
N PRO A 164 -6.69 -5.09 -11.57
CA PRO A 164 -6.79 -6.53 -11.77
C PRO A 164 -8.20 -6.91 -12.23
N TRP A 165 -8.40 -8.20 -12.45
CA TRP A 165 -9.61 -8.76 -13.04
C TRP A 165 -10.68 -9.22 -12.04
N ASN A 166 -10.37 -9.29 -10.75
CA ASN A 166 -11.21 -9.97 -9.75
C ASN A 166 -12.42 -9.17 -9.24
N PHE A 167 -12.31 -7.84 -9.19
CA PHE A 167 -13.43 -6.94 -8.92
C PHE A 167 -13.37 -5.76 -9.90
N PRO A 168 -13.63 -5.97 -11.20
CA PRO A 168 -13.32 -4.99 -12.25
C PRO A 168 -13.88 -3.58 -11.99
N LEU A 169 -15.19 -3.45 -11.75
CA LEU A 169 -15.81 -2.14 -11.54
C LEU A 169 -15.47 -1.55 -10.17
N LEU A 170 -15.42 -2.38 -9.13
CA LEU A 170 -15.06 -1.91 -7.79
C LEU A 170 -13.62 -1.39 -7.76
N MET A 171 -12.66 -2.10 -8.35
CA MET A 171 -11.28 -1.65 -8.49
C MET A 171 -11.17 -0.37 -9.32
N LEU A 172 -11.94 -0.26 -10.41
CA LEU A 172 -12.05 0.99 -11.16
C LEU A 172 -12.51 2.13 -10.25
N SER A 173 -13.53 1.92 -9.42
CA SER A 173 -14.06 2.94 -8.50
C SER A 173 -13.02 3.37 -7.45
N TRP A 174 -12.25 2.43 -6.90
CA TRP A 174 -11.17 2.70 -5.93
C TRP A 174 -10.06 3.58 -6.52
N LYS A 175 -9.85 3.50 -7.84
CA LYS A 175 -8.83 4.29 -8.54
C LYS A 175 -9.37 5.63 -9.03
N ILE A 176 -10.48 5.62 -9.76
CA ILE A 176 -11.01 6.81 -10.45
C ILE A 176 -11.63 7.80 -9.45
N ALA A 177 -12.45 7.34 -8.50
CA ALA A 177 -13.17 8.24 -7.59
C ALA A 177 -12.22 9.18 -6.80
N PRO A 178 -11.16 8.71 -6.11
CA PRO A 178 -10.24 9.59 -5.40
C PRO A 178 -9.41 10.48 -6.33
N ALA A 179 -9.00 9.97 -7.49
CA ALA A 179 -8.23 10.75 -8.46
C ALA A 179 -9.02 11.98 -8.93
N LEU A 180 -10.26 11.76 -9.37
CA LEU A 180 -11.16 12.82 -9.83
C LEU A 180 -11.52 13.79 -8.70
N ALA A 181 -11.78 13.27 -7.49
CA ALA A 181 -12.10 14.10 -6.33
C ALA A 181 -10.99 15.13 -6.03
N MET A 182 -9.74 14.69 -6.10
CA MET A 182 -8.56 15.54 -5.87
C MET A 182 -8.14 16.36 -7.09
N GLY A 183 -8.95 16.41 -8.17
CA GLY A 183 -8.70 17.26 -9.33
C GLY A 183 -7.71 16.70 -10.35
N ASN A 184 -7.46 15.39 -10.32
CA ASN A 184 -6.66 14.69 -11.31
C ASN A 184 -7.53 14.18 -12.46
N THR A 185 -6.89 13.88 -13.58
CA THR A 185 -7.48 13.18 -14.73
C THR A 185 -6.83 11.81 -14.89
N VAL A 186 -7.50 10.86 -15.53
CA VAL A 186 -7.08 9.45 -15.52
C VAL A 186 -6.91 8.87 -16.92
N VAL A 187 -5.91 7.99 -17.05
CA VAL A 187 -5.81 6.99 -18.10
C VAL A 187 -5.80 5.63 -17.40
N LEU A 188 -6.90 4.88 -17.52
CA LEU A 188 -7.07 3.60 -16.85
C LEU A 188 -7.09 2.46 -17.85
N LYS A 189 -6.41 1.36 -17.51
CA LYS A 189 -6.47 0.09 -18.23
C LYS A 189 -7.10 -1.00 -17.35
N PRO A 190 -8.31 -1.49 -17.68
CA PRO A 190 -8.89 -2.65 -17.01
C PRO A 190 -8.16 -3.92 -17.41
N ALA A 191 -8.19 -4.97 -16.59
CA ALA A 191 -7.54 -6.24 -16.92
C ALA A 191 -8.04 -6.82 -18.26
N GLU A 192 -7.17 -7.57 -18.95
CA GLU A 192 -7.46 -8.09 -20.29
C GLU A 192 -8.63 -9.09 -20.29
N TYR A 193 -8.84 -9.80 -19.19
CA TYR A 193 -9.93 -10.77 -19.05
C TYR A 193 -11.28 -10.12 -18.73
N THR A 194 -11.31 -8.90 -18.17
CA THR A 194 -12.55 -8.30 -17.66
C THR A 194 -12.71 -6.79 -17.94
N PRO A 195 -12.75 -6.37 -19.22
CA PRO A 195 -12.80 -4.95 -19.58
C PRO A 195 -14.22 -4.35 -19.72
N LEU A 196 -15.27 -5.16 -19.76
CA LEU A 196 -16.58 -4.71 -20.27
C LEU A 196 -17.26 -3.70 -19.35
N THR A 197 -17.21 -3.87 -18.03
CA THR A 197 -17.81 -2.89 -17.10
C THR A 197 -17.03 -1.58 -17.03
N ALA A 198 -15.72 -1.58 -17.33
CA ALA A 198 -14.95 -0.36 -17.50
C ALA A 198 -15.35 0.41 -18.79
N LEU A 199 -15.71 -0.30 -19.85
CA LEU A 199 -16.23 0.31 -21.07
C LEU A 199 -17.67 0.82 -20.89
N LEU A 200 -18.51 0.09 -20.16
CA LEU A 200 -19.84 0.59 -19.75
C LEU A 200 -19.70 1.82 -18.82
N PHE A 201 -18.72 1.83 -17.93
CA PHE A 201 -18.40 3.00 -17.10
C PHE A 201 -18.05 4.23 -17.97
N ALA A 202 -17.27 4.02 -19.04
CA ALA A 202 -16.92 5.07 -19.98
C ALA A 202 -18.17 5.66 -20.68
N ASP A 203 -19.13 4.81 -21.07
CA ASP A 203 -20.39 5.28 -21.64
C ASP A 203 -21.22 6.11 -20.64
N ILE A 204 -21.30 5.70 -19.37
CA ILE A 204 -22.02 6.53 -18.38
C ILE A 204 -21.27 7.83 -18.07
N CYS A 205 -19.95 7.90 -18.19
CA CYS A 205 -19.21 9.17 -18.09
C CYS A 205 -19.62 10.16 -19.19
N ARG A 206 -19.85 9.67 -20.41
CA ARG A 206 -20.44 10.46 -21.50
C ARG A 206 -21.85 10.93 -21.15
N GLN A 207 -22.70 10.05 -20.61
CA GLN A 207 -24.06 10.39 -20.18
C GLN A 207 -24.09 11.40 -19.02
N ALA A 208 -23.12 11.33 -18.10
CA ALA A 208 -22.94 12.27 -17.00
C ALA A 208 -22.50 13.68 -17.48
N GLY A 209 -22.19 13.83 -18.77
CA GLY A 209 -21.63 15.07 -19.32
C GLY A 209 -20.22 15.36 -18.80
N LEU A 210 -19.46 14.34 -18.38
CA LEU A 210 -18.12 14.53 -17.84
C LEU A 210 -17.24 15.25 -18.88
N PRO A 211 -16.43 16.26 -18.48
CA PRO A 211 -15.60 16.97 -19.43
C PRO A 211 -14.67 16.03 -20.21
N LYS A 212 -14.59 16.24 -21.52
CA LYS A 212 -13.79 15.41 -22.43
C LYS A 212 -12.34 15.29 -21.95
N GLY A 213 -11.83 14.06 -21.92
CA GLY A 213 -10.47 13.74 -21.51
C GLY A 213 -10.25 13.61 -20.00
N VAL A 214 -11.23 13.90 -19.14
CA VAL A 214 -11.08 13.71 -17.67
C VAL A 214 -10.90 12.23 -17.32
N VAL A 215 -11.63 11.36 -18.01
CA VAL A 215 -11.49 9.90 -17.95
C VAL A 215 -11.16 9.40 -19.35
N ASN A 216 -10.14 8.56 -19.45
CA ASN A 216 -9.77 7.84 -20.66
C ASN A 216 -9.55 6.37 -20.30
N ILE A 217 -10.17 5.45 -21.04
CA ILE A 217 -10.08 4.01 -20.84
C ILE A 217 -9.44 3.38 -22.07
N VAL A 218 -8.30 2.72 -21.89
CA VAL A 218 -7.62 1.96 -22.95
C VAL A 218 -7.57 0.48 -22.59
N THR A 219 -7.75 -0.38 -23.58
CA THR A 219 -7.82 -1.84 -23.41
C THR A 219 -6.57 -2.49 -23.98
N GLY A 220 -6.13 -3.58 -23.38
CA GLY A 220 -4.95 -4.30 -23.84
C GLY A 220 -4.45 -5.34 -22.86
N ASP A 221 -3.34 -5.98 -23.18
CA ASP A 221 -2.60 -6.91 -22.33
C ASP A 221 -1.64 -6.18 -21.36
N GLY A 222 -0.70 -6.93 -20.77
CA GLY A 222 0.33 -6.38 -19.89
C GLY A 222 1.23 -5.33 -20.56
N ALA A 223 1.49 -5.42 -21.87
CA ALA A 223 2.34 -4.48 -22.58
C ALA A 223 1.73 -3.07 -22.60
N VAL A 224 0.40 -2.96 -22.74
CA VAL A 224 -0.30 -1.67 -22.63
C VAL A 224 -0.18 -1.07 -21.22
N GLY A 225 -0.19 -1.93 -20.20
CA GLY A 225 0.12 -1.51 -18.82
C GLY A 225 1.52 -0.91 -18.71
N GLU A 226 2.53 -1.57 -19.31
CA GLU A 226 3.91 -1.06 -19.35
C GLU A 226 4.02 0.27 -20.10
N MET A 227 3.28 0.44 -21.21
CA MET A 227 3.20 1.72 -21.94
C MET A 227 2.66 2.85 -21.05
N ILE A 228 1.60 2.60 -20.29
CA ILE A 228 1.03 3.58 -19.34
C ILE A 228 2.03 3.92 -18.23
N VAL A 229 2.74 2.92 -17.71
CA VAL A 229 3.77 3.11 -16.67
C VAL A 229 4.92 3.97 -17.18
N ALA A 230 5.32 3.80 -18.44
CA ALA A 230 6.36 4.59 -19.07
C ALA A 230 5.91 6.01 -19.49
N ALA A 231 4.63 6.21 -19.78
CA ALA A 231 4.09 7.47 -20.30
C ALA A 231 4.24 8.67 -19.35
N ASP A 232 4.09 9.89 -19.90
CA ASP A 232 4.23 11.17 -19.17
C ASP A 232 3.01 11.47 -18.26
N VAL A 233 2.87 10.67 -17.21
CA VAL A 233 1.88 10.80 -16.13
C VAL A 233 2.56 11.14 -14.81
N ASP A 234 1.85 11.79 -13.90
CA ASP A 234 2.39 12.24 -12.61
C ASP A 234 2.24 11.18 -11.51
N LYS A 235 1.33 10.23 -11.70
CA LYS A 235 1.07 9.14 -10.75
C LYS A 235 0.85 7.82 -11.47
N ILE A 236 1.38 6.75 -10.90
CA ILE A 236 0.95 5.37 -11.16
C ILE A 236 0.21 4.83 -9.94
N ALA A 237 -0.98 4.28 -10.16
CA ALA A 237 -1.71 3.50 -9.17
C ALA A 237 -1.97 2.10 -9.75
N PHE A 238 -1.41 1.08 -9.11
CA PHE A 238 -1.49 -0.29 -9.60
C PHE A 238 -2.05 -1.21 -8.52
N THR A 239 -2.96 -2.09 -8.93
CA THR A 239 -3.35 -3.26 -8.14
C THR A 239 -3.11 -4.52 -8.94
N GLY A 240 -2.46 -5.52 -8.34
CA GLY A 240 -2.15 -6.79 -9.02
C GLY A 240 -1.05 -7.58 -8.33
N SER A 241 -0.31 -8.41 -9.08
CA SER A 241 0.69 -9.29 -8.45
C SER A 241 1.93 -8.55 -7.95
N THR A 242 2.52 -9.05 -6.87
CA THR A 242 3.76 -8.50 -6.31
C THR A 242 4.91 -8.50 -7.32
N ALA A 243 5.00 -9.51 -8.18
CA ALA A 243 6.02 -9.58 -9.23
C ALA A 243 5.92 -8.42 -10.23
N VAL A 244 4.70 -8.05 -10.63
CA VAL A 244 4.49 -6.88 -11.51
C VAL A 244 4.73 -5.57 -10.74
N GLY A 245 4.31 -5.49 -9.48
CA GLY A 245 4.59 -4.33 -8.61
C GLY A 245 6.08 -3.99 -8.52
N ARG A 246 6.95 -5.01 -8.41
CA ARG A 246 8.41 -4.83 -8.46
C ARG A 246 8.88 -4.21 -9.78
N LYS A 247 8.44 -4.76 -10.91
CA LYS A 247 8.77 -4.23 -12.24
C LYS A 247 8.31 -2.78 -12.41
N ILE A 248 7.13 -2.44 -11.92
CA ILE A 248 6.61 -1.06 -11.95
C ILE A 248 7.49 -0.13 -11.10
N ARG A 249 7.89 -0.56 -9.90
CA ARG A 249 8.80 0.25 -9.06
C ARG A 249 10.14 0.48 -9.76
N GLU A 250 10.71 -0.54 -10.40
CA GLU A 250 11.95 -0.43 -11.17
C GLU A 250 11.83 0.50 -12.38
N ALA A 251 10.74 0.38 -13.14
CA ALA A 251 10.47 1.17 -14.34
C ALA A 251 10.19 2.64 -14.04
N THR A 252 9.62 2.95 -12.87
CA THR A 252 9.32 4.32 -12.43
C THR A 252 10.45 4.97 -11.64
N ALA A 253 11.51 4.25 -11.32
CA ALA A 253 12.60 4.75 -10.47
C ALA A 253 13.29 5.98 -11.07
N GLY A 254 13.33 7.08 -10.32
CA GLY A 254 13.93 8.36 -10.70
C GLY A 254 13.05 9.24 -11.59
N SER A 255 11.84 8.81 -11.92
CA SER A 255 10.92 9.59 -12.78
C SER A 255 10.22 10.74 -12.05
N GLY A 256 10.28 10.77 -10.71
CA GLY A 256 9.52 11.72 -9.89
C GLY A 256 8.01 11.42 -9.81
N LYS A 257 7.53 10.33 -10.42
CA LYS A 257 6.13 9.91 -10.35
C LYS A 257 5.75 9.49 -8.94
N ALA A 258 4.55 9.89 -8.51
CA ALA A 258 3.93 9.28 -7.33
C ALA A 258 3.55 7.82 -7.64
N LEU A 259 3.68 6.93 -6.66
CA LEU A 259 3.40 5.50 -6.83
C LEU A 259 2.58 4.95 -5.67
N THR A 260 1.52 4.23 -5.99
CA THR A 260 0.74 3.41 -5.04
C THR A 260 0.65 2.00 -5.60
N LEU A 261 0.96 1.00 -4.76
CA LEU A 261 0.96 -0.41 -5.12
C LEU A 261 0.10 -1.16 -4.11
N GLU A 262 -0.98 -1.78 -4.57
CA GLU A 262 -1.78 -2.73 -3.79
C GLU A 262 -1.56 -4.13 -4.37
N LEU A 263 -0.84 -4.98 -3.63
CA LEU A 263 -0.29 -6.22 -4.18
C LEU A 263 -0.90 -7.48 -3.53
N GLY A 264 -0.27 -8.63 -3.74
CA GLY A 264 -0.76 -9.91 -3.23
C GLY A 264 -0.81 -9.97 -1.70
N GLY A 265 -1.62 -10.90 -1.19
CA GLY A 265 -1.77 -11.13 0.24
C GLY A 265 -2.17 -12.57 0.55
N LYS A 266 -1.40 -13.25 1.41
CA LYS A 266 -1.80 -14.55 1.99
C LYS A 266 -2.44 -14.33 3.36
N SER A 267 -3.58 -13.63 3.36
CA SER A 267 -4.20 -13.09 4.58
C SER A 267 -4.60 -14.22 5.54
N PRO A 268 -4.19 -14.16 6.82
CA PRO A 268 -4.53 -15.17 7.81
C PRO A 268 -5.95 -14.99 8.32
N TYR A 269 -6.60 -16.12 8.61
CA TYR A 269 -7.92 -16.20 9.24
C TYR A 269 -7.77 -16.98 10.55
N ILE A 270 -7.76 -16.27 11.67
CA ILE A 270 -7.42 -16.83 12.98
C ILE A 270 -8.71 -17.15 13.74
N VAL A 271 -8.85 -18.37 14.23
CA VAL A 271 -10.00 -18.80 15.03
C VAL A 271 -9.52 -19.34 16.37
N PHE A 272 -9.85 -18.60 17.44
CA PHE A 272 -9.55 -18.97 18.83
C PHE A 272 -10.59 -19.95 19.39
N ASP A 273 -10.25 -20.62 20.48
CA ASP A 273 -11.07 -21.65 21.13
C ASP A 273 -12.42 -21.15 21.67
N ASP A 274 -12.52 -19.85 21.97
CA ASP A 274 -13.71 -19.17 22.44
C ASP A 274 -14.48 -18.44 21.34
N ALA A 275 -14.12 -18.63 20.06
CA ALA A 275 -14.82 -18.04 18.94
C ALA A 275 -16.26 -18.58 18.80
N ASP A 276 -17.16 -17.75 18.27
CA ASP A 276 -18.37 -18.26 17.63
C ASP A 276 -17.97 -19.05 16.36
N ILE A 277 -17.89 -20.38 16.51
CA ILE A 277 -17.43 -21.30 15.46
C ILE A 277 -18.34 -21.24 14.23
N ASP A 278 -19.66 -21.15 14.42
CA ASP A 278 -20.60 -21.21 13.31
C ASP A 278 -20.52 -19.90 12.49
N SER A 279 -20.46 -18.73 13.16
CA SER A 279 -20.23 -17.45 12.48
C SER A 279 -18.85 -17.38 11.81
N ALA A 280 -17.81 -17.92 12.46
CA ALA A 280 -16.47 -17.97 11.88
C ALA A 280 -16.42 -18.86 10.63
N ILE A 281 -17.19 -19.94 10.57
CA ILE A 281 -17.31 -20.79 9.38
C ILE A 281 -18.05 -20.06 8.27
N GLU A 282 -19.19 -19.42 8.52
CA GLU A 282 -19.92 -18.69 7.46
C GLU A 282 -19.09 -17.51 6.93
N GLY A 283 -18.41 -16.76 7.81
CA GLY A 283 -17.48 -15.72 7.38
C GLY A 283 -16.34 -16.25 6.51
N LEU A 284 -15.82 -17.44 6.82
CA LEU A 284 -14.76 -18.06 6.03
C LEU A 284 -15.28 -18.55 4.67
N VAL A 285 -16.53 -19.02 4.65
CA VAL A 285 -17.20 -19.43 3.42
C VAL A 285 -17.33 -18.23 2.47
N ASP A 286 -17.81 -17.10 3.00
CA ASP A 286 -17.92 -15.86 2.26
C ASP A 286 -16.56 -15.28 1.86
N ALA A 287 -15.51 -15.50 2.65
CA ALA A 287 -14.17 -14.99 2.34
C ALA A 287 -13.44 -15.76 1.22
N ILE A 288 -13.75 -17.04 1.04
CA ILE A 288 -13.01 -17.94 0.14
C ILE A 288 -13.82 -18.38 -1.05
N TRP A 289 -15.10 -18.68 -0.93
CA TRP A 289 -15.83 -19.32 -2.03
C TRP A 289 -16.76 -18.36 -2.76
N PHE A 290 -17.19 -17.28 -2.11
CA PHE A 290 -18.05 -16.23 -2.69
C PHE A 290 -17.49 -15.68 -4.00
N ASN A 291 -16.25 -15.14 -4.00
CA ASN A 291 -15.53 -14.76 -5.23
C ASN A 291 -14.47 -15.80 -5.63
N GLN A 292 -14.78 -17.10 -5.49
CA GLN A 292 -13.93 -18.26 -5.78
C GLN A 292 -12.44 -18.07 -5.40
N GLY A 293 -12.18 -17.42 -4.27
CA GLY A 293 -10.87 -17.19 -3.66
C GLY A 293 -9.97 -16.23 -4.41
N GLN A 294 -10.53 -15.51 -5.38
CA GLN A 294 -9.85 -14.53 -6.23
C GLN A 294 -9.84 -13.16 -5.54
N VAL A 295 -9.53 -13.12 -4.25
CA VAL A 295 -9.58 -11.92 -3.42
C VAL A 295 -8.21 -11.73 -2.78
N CYS A 296 -7.59 -10.55 -2.95
CA CYS A 296 -6.26 -10.27 -2.41
C CYS A 296 -6.22 -10.38 -0.87
N CYS A 297 -7.34 -10.12 -0.20
CA CYS A 297 -7.50 -10.25 1.25
C CYS A 297 -8.24 -11.53 1.68
N ALA A 298 -8.39 -12.52 0.80
CA ALA A 298 -8.99 -13.81 1.14
C ALA A 298 -8.38 -14.39 2.41
N GLY A 299 -9.21 -14.88 3.33
CA GLY A 299 -8.84 -15.63 4.55
C GLY A 299 -8.22 -17.01 4.25
N SER A 300 -7.44 -17.10 3.18
CA SER A 300 -7.05 -18.34 2.50
C SER A 300 -6.05 -19.16 3.29
N ARG A 301 -5.56 -18.63 4.41
CA ARG A 301 -4.70 -19.30 5.38
C ARG A 301 -5.41 -19.34 6.73
N LEU A 302 -6.14 -20.42 6.97
CA LEU A 302 -6.85 -20.68 8.21
C LEU A 302 -5.88 -21.12 9.31
N LEU A 303 -5.87 -20.41 10.43
CA LEU A 303 -5.12 -20.73 11.64
C LEU A 303 -6.15 -21.03 12.73
N VAL A 304 -6.17 -22.24 13.27
CA VAL A 304 -7.20 -22.67 14.25
C VAL A 304 -6.55 -23.17 15.52
N GLN A 305 -7.09 -22.78 16.67
CA GLN A 305 -6.58 -23.25 17.96
C GLN A 305 -6.82 -24.76 18.11
N GLU A 306 -5.81 -25.49 18.59
CA GLU A 306 -5.78 -26.96 18.56
C GLU A 306 -6.99 -27.62 19.23
N SER A 307 -7.54 -27.02 20.29
CA SER A 307 -8.67 -27.53 21.06
C SER A 307 -9.99 -27.61 20.29
N ILE A 308 -10.18 -26.76 19.26
CA ILE A 308 -11.41 -26.71 18.45
C ILE A 308 -11.20 -27.15 17.00
N SER A 309 -9.96 -27.48 16.61
CA SER A 309 -9.62 -27.73 15.21
C SER A 309 -10.38 -28.90 14.59
N GLU A 310 -10.59 -30.01 15.32
CA GLU A 310 -11.30 -31.16 14.76
C GLU A 310 -12.78 -30.85 14.51
N ASP A 311 -13.45 -30.22 15.49
CA ASP A 311 -14.86 -29.83 15.39
C ASP A 311 -15.07 -28.80 14.27
N LEU A 312 -14.27 -27.73 14.25
CA LEU A 312 -14.35 -26.70 13.22
C LEU A 312 -14.13 -27.27 11.82
N LEU A 313 -13.11 -28.11 11.62
CA LEU A 313 -12.84 -28.69 10.30
C LEU A 313 -13.94 -29.69 9.88
N ALA A 314 -14.57 -30.40 10.82
CA ALA A 314 -15.70 -31.27 10.50
C ALA A 314 -16.92 -30.46 10.02
N ARG A 315 -17.30 -29.41 10.76
CA ARG A 315 -18.40 -28.51 10.39
C ARG A 315 -18.12 -27.75 9.10
N LEU A 316 -16.88 -27.28 8.90
CA LEU A 316 -16.46 -26.60 7.69
C LEU A 316 -16.58 -27.50 6.46
N ARG A 317 -16.15 -28.77 6.53
CA ARG A 317 -16.33 -29.73 5.42
C ARG A 317 -17.80 -29.95 5.09
N ALA A 318 -18.64 -30.14 6.11
CA ALA A 318 -20.09 -30.28 5.91
C ALA A 318 -20.70 -29.03 5.27
N ARG A 319 -20.27 -27.83 5.69
CA ARG A 319 -20.73 -26.57 5.12
C ARG A 319 -20.26 -26.37 3.68
N MET A 320 -19.02 -26.77 3.37
CA MET A 320 -18.46 -26.76 2.01
C MET A 320 -19.25 -27.69 1.07
N ASP A 321 -19.64 -28.88 1.55
CA ASP A 321 -20.45 -29.85 0.77
C ASP A 321 -21.86 -29.33 0.45
N GLY A 322 -22.34 -28.31 1.18
CA GLY A 322 -23.59 -27.62 0.90
C GLY A 322 -23.49 -26.46 -0.09
N LEU A 323 -22.30 -26.11 -0.59
CA LEU A 323 -22.13 -25.02 -1.55
C LEU A 323 -22.68 -25.37 -2.93
N ARG A 324 -23.29 -24.40 -3.60
CA ARG A 324 -23.80 -24.55 -4.97
C ARG A 324 -22.80 -23.99 -5.97
N VAL A 325 -22.28 -24.86 -6.82
CA VAL A 325 -21.41 -24.51 -7.96
C VAL A 325 -22.23 -24.57 -9.24
N GLY A 326 -22.18 -23.55 -10.09
CA GLY A 326 -22.99 -23.56 -11.31
C GLY A 326 -23.04 -22.24 -12.07
N ASP A 327 -24.07 -22.08 -12.89
CA ASP A 327 -24.28 -20.89 -13.72
C ASP A 327 -24.25 -19.60 -12.86
N PRO A 328 -23.25 -18.72 -13.05
CA PRO A 328 -23.12 -17.50 -12.26
C PRO A 328 -24.33 -16.56 -12.34
N LEU A 329 -25.18 -16.65 -13.37
CA LEU A 329 -26.40 -15.85 -13.47
C LEU A 329 -27.55 -16.34 -12.58
N ASP A 330 -27.50 -17.58 -12.07
CA ASP A 330 -28.46 -18.06 -11.09
C ASP A 330 -28.15 -17.45 -9.72
N LYS A 331 -29.12 -16.71 -9.17
CA LYS A 331 -29.03 -16.05 -7.86
C LYS A 331 -28.78 -17.01 -6.70
N SER A 332 -29.05 -18.29 -6.93
CA SER A 332 -28.83 -19.38 -5.99
C SER A 332 -27.41 -19.92 -6.02
N ILE A 333 -26.52 -19.51 -6.92
CA ILE A 333 -25.15 -20.03 -6.95
C ILE A 333 -24.27 -19.35 -5.91
N ASP A 334 -23.40 -20.13 -5.27
CA ASP A 334 -22.45 -19.67 -4.26
C ASP A 334 -21.03 -19.56 -4.84
N VAL A 335 -20.71 -20.40 -5.83
CA VAL A 335 -19.38 -20.49 -6.44
C VAL A 335 -19.53 -20.45 -7.97
N GLY A 336 -19.05 -19.37 -8.57
CA GLY A 336 -19.10 -19.15 -10.01
C GLY A 336 -17.95 -19.80 -10.78
N ALA A 337 -17.70 -19.30 -11.98
CA ALA A 337 -16.59 -19.72 -12.82
C ALA A 337 -15.33 -18.91 -12.48
N VAL A 338 -14.17 -19.58 -12.43
CA VAL A 338 -12.86 -18.95 -12.42
C VAL A 338 -12.69 -18.13 -13.70
N VAL A 339 -12.12 -16.93 -13.58
CA VAL A 339 -12.12 -15.89 -14.62
C VAL A 339 -11.64 -16.32 -16.01
N ASP A 340 -10.72 -17.29 -16.12
CA ASP A 340 -10.10 -17.66 -17.40
C ASP A 340 -9.46 -19.07 -17.31
N PRO A 341 -9.38 -19.84 -18.42
CA PRO A 341 -8.70 -21.14 -18.45
C PRO A 341 -7.24 -21.13 -17.98
N VAL A 342 -6.51 -20.02 -18.16
CA VAL A 342 -5.14 -19.85 -17.67
C VAL A 342 -5.11 -19.87 -16.15
N GLN A 343 -6.06 -19.19 -15.50
CA GLN A 343 -6.15 -19.15 -14.04
C GLN A 343 -6.61 -20.50 -13.48
N LEU A 344 -7.60 -21.15 -14.12
CA LEU A 344 -8.02 -22.51 -13.77
C LEU A 344 -6.83 -23.50 -13.80
N SER A 345 -6.01 -23.40 -14.85
CA SER A 345 -4.81 -24.22 -15.02
C SER A 345 -3.76 -23.94 -13.96
N ALA A 346 -3.58 -22.68 -13.57
CA ALA A 346 -2.64 -22.29 -12.51
C ALA A 346 -3.04 -22.87 -11.15
N ILE A 347 -4.32 -22.73 -10.76
CA ILE A 347 -4.88 -23.30 -9.52
C ILE A 347 -4.68 -24.83 -9.53
N THR A 348 -5.13 -25.49 -10.61
CA THR A 348 -5.05 -26.94 -10.75
C THR A 348 -3.62 -27.46 -10.62
N ARG A 349 -2.66 -26.81 -11.30
CA ARG A 349 -1.24 -27.19 -11.24
C ARG A 349 -0.68 -27.08 -9.83
N MET A 350 -0.96 -25.98 -9.14
CA MET A 350 -0.41 -25.73 -7.82
C MET A 350 -1.01 -26.67 -6.76
N VAL A 351 -2.31 -26.93 -6.82
CA VAL A 351 -2.96 -27.92 -5.93
C VAL A 351 -2.49 -29.35 -6.23
N SER A 352 -2.31 -29.71 -7.50
CA SER A 352 -1.86 -31.06 -7.89
C SER A 352 -0.39 -31.32 -7.55
N ALA A 353 0.43 -30.28 -7.50
CA ALA A 353 1.84 -30.38 -7.10
C ALA A 353 2.03 -30.53 -5.59
N ASN A 354 1.01 -30.23 -4.78
CA ASN A 354 1.10 -30.32 -3.33
C ASN A 354 0.93 -31.77 -2.84
N THR A 355 1.87 -32.23 -2.01
CA THR A 355 1.86 -33.56 -1.39
C THR A 355 1.63 -33.52 0.12
N ALA A 356 1.56 -32.33 0.72
CA ALA A 356 1.39 -32.14 2.16
C ALA A 356 -0.09 -31.97 2.56
N GLY A 357 -0.41 -32.31 3.80
CA GLY A 357 -1.75 -32.14 4.37
C GLY A 357 -2.79 -33.12 3.82
N GLN A 358 -4.04 -32.92 4.26
CA GLN A 358 -5.20 -33.71 3.89
C GLN A 358 -6.14 -32.87 3.03
N LYS A 359 -6.35 -33.30 1.79
CA LYS A 359 -7.22 -32.62 0.83
C LYS A 359 -8.67 -33.12 0.96
N HIS A 360 -9.59 -32.20 1.25
CA HIS A 360 -11.03 -32.36 1.09
C HIS A 360 -11.47 -31.57 -0.15
N VAL A 361 -12.20 -32.22 -1.04
CA VAL A 361 -12.86 -31.58 -2.19
C VAL A 361 -14.34 -31.71 -1.95
N ALA A 362 -15.08 -30.60 -2.01
CA ALA A 362 -16.50 -30.60 -1.71
C ALA A 362 -17.26 -31.56 -2.64
N ALA A 363 -18.18 -32.35 -2.08
CA ALA A 363 -18.95 -33.35 -2.80
C ALA A 363 -20.15 -32.73 -3.55
N VAL A 364 -19.86 -31.79 -4.45
CA VAL A 364 -20.85 -30.96 -5.14
C VAL A 364 -20.92 -31.30 -6.64
N PRO A 365 -22.11 -31.20 -7.28
CA PRO A 365 -22.20 -31.30 -8.73
C PRO A 365 -21.35 -30.24 -9.42
N MET A 366 -20.54 -30.64 -10.39
CA MET A 366 -19.68 -29.73 -11.16
C MET A 366 -20.23 -29.58 -12.59
N PRO A 367 -20.30 -28.36 -13.14
CA PRO A 367 -20.64 -28.17 -14.55
C PRO A 367 -19.65 -28.88 -15.49
N GLU A 368 -20.16 -29.41 -16.60
CA GLU A 368 -19.35 -30.15 -17.60
C GLU A 368 -18.46 -29.23 -18.46
N HIS A 369 -18.84 -27.96 -18.57
CA HIS A 369 -18.20 -26.96 -19.43
C HIS A 369 -17.96 -25.68 -18.65
N GLY A 370 -17.07 -24.82 -19.17
CA GLY A 370 -16.66 -23.58 -18.51
C GLY A 370 -15.51 -23.77 -17.53
N CYS A 371 -15.16 -22.68 -16.84
CA CYS A 371 -13.97 -22.61 -15.99
C CYS A 371 -14.31 -22.87 -14.52
N PHE A 372 -14.81 -24.04 -14.16
CA PHE A 372 -15.20 -24.32 -12.77
C PHE A 372 -14.12 -25.09 -11.99
N TYR A 373 -13.84 -24.66 -10.76
CA TYR A 373 -12.93 -25.36 -9.83
C TYR A 373 -13.68 -25.66 -8.52
N PRO A 374 -13.61 -26.91 -8.00
CA PRO A 374 -14.39 -27.29 -6.83
C PRO A 374 -13.86 -26.63 -5.55
N PRO A 375 -14.74 -26.25 -4.60
CA PRO A 375 -14.34 -25.84 -3.26
C PRO A 375 -13.38 -26.85 -2.62
N THR A 376 -12.18 -26.41 -2.26
CA THR A 376 -11.11 -27.29 -1.78
C THR A 376 -10.54 -26.81 -0.45
N LEU A 377 -10.35 -27.71 0.50
CA LEU A 377 -9.65 -27.49 1.76
C LEU A 377 -8.44 -28.42 1.83
N ILE A 378 -7.26 -27.89 2.15
CA ILE A 378 -6.05 -28.67 2.42
C ILE A 378 -5.65 -28.42 3.87
N ALA A 379 -5.99 -29.35 4.75
CA ALA A 379 -5.82 -29.22 6.19
C ALA A 379 -4.54 -29.90 6.70
N GLY A 380 -4.03 -29.44 7.84
CA GLY A 380 -2.89 -30.05 8.51
C GLY A 380 -1.56 -29.78 7.81
N LEU A 381 -1.39 -28.59 7.24
CA LEU A 381 -0.11 -28.14 6.70
C LEU A 381 0.84 -27.68 7.80
N GLY A 382 2.13 -27.84 7.54
CA GLY A 382 3.19 -27.21 8.31
C GLY A 382 3.31 -25.72 7.96
N PRO A 383 3.76 -24.86 8.90
CA PRO A 383 3.90 -23.41 8.66
C PRO A 383 4.84 -23.03 7.51
N SER A 384 5.78 -23.91 7.15
CA SER A 384 6.76 -23.73 6.07
C SER A 384 6.33 -24.34 4.74
N ASP A 385 5.16 -25.00 4.66
CA ASP A 385 4.68 -25.57 3.41
C ASP A 385 4.40 -24.48 2.39
N ALA A 386 4.69 -24.75 1.12
CA ALA A 386 4.57 -23.76 0.04
C ALA A 386 3.18 -23.12 -0.02
N LEU A 387 2.11 -23.92 0.13
CA LEU A 387 0.74 -23.40 0.10
C LEU A 387 0.36 -22.52 1.30
N MET A 388 1.12 -22.55 2.40
CA MET A 388 0.96 -21.63 3.53
C MET A 388 1.64 -20.27 3.28
N GLN A 389 2.54 -20.19 2.31
CA GLN A 389 3.38 -19.03 2.02
C GLN A 389 3.01 -18.35 0.69
N ASP A 390 2.64 -19.14 -0.32
CA ASP A 390 2.36 -18.70 -1.68
C ASP A 390 0.86 -18.50 -1.94
N GLU A 391 0.52 -17.51 -2.77
CA GLU A 391 -0.86 -17.18 -3.12
C GLU A 391 -1.40 -18.18 -4.14
N ILE A 392 -2.61 -18.69 -3.88
CA ILE A 392 -3.31 -19.67 -4.72
C ILE A 392 -4.21 -18.96 -5.75
N PHE A 393 -4.90 -17.91 -5.28
CA PHE A 393 -5.86 -17.11 -6.03
C PHE A 393 -6.95 -17.95 -6.73
N GLY A 394 -7.62 -18.80 -5.95
CA GLY A 394 -8.65 -19.72 -6.37
C GLY A 394 -9.41 -20.26 -5.15
N PRO A 395 -10.48 -21.07 -5.32
CA PRO A 395 -11.39 -21.47 -4.24
C PRO A 395 -10.78 -22.59 -3.36
N VAL A 396 -9.58 -22.34 -2.85
CA VAL A 396 -8.74 -23.25 -2.10
C VAL A 396 -8.35 -22.61 -0.77
N LEU A 397 -8.78 -23.26 0.31
CA LEU A 397 -8.38 -22.93 1.67
C LEU A 397 -7.25 -23.86 2.12
N VAL A 398 -6.27 -23.31 2.82
CA VAL A 398 -5.29 -24.12 3.54
C VAL A 398 -5.37 -23.87 5.04
N SER A 399 -5.07 -24.88 5.86
CA SER A 399 -5.10 -24.72 7.30
C SER A 399 -3.91 -25.33 8.04
N CYS A 400 -3.53 -24.67 9.14
CA CYS A 400 -2.70 -25.24 10.20
C CYS A 400 -3.26 -24.87 11.58
N THR A 401 -2.75 -25.52 12.61
CA THR A 401 -3.16 -25.25 13.99
C THR A 401 -2.17 -24.35 14.72
N PHE A 402 -2.59 -23.82 15.87
CA PHE A 402 -1.75 -23.15 16.86
C PHE A 402 -2.23 -23.51 18.28
N ARG A 403 -1.38 -23.29 19.29
CA ARG A 403 -1.67 -23.58 20.71
C ARG A 403 -1.96 -22.34 21.53
N THR A 404 -1.23 -21.25 21.26
CA THR A 404 -1.32 -20.01 22.04
C THR A 404 -1.56 -18.79 21.14
N PRO A 405 -2.11 -17.69 21.68
CA PRO A 405 -2.25 -16.44 20.93
C PRO A 405 -0.94 -15.89 20.38
N ASP A 406 0.16 -16.01 21.14
CA ASP A 406 1.48 -15.58 20.66
C ASP A 406 1.98 -16.45 19.49
N GLU A 407 1.69 -17.75 19.51
CA GLU A 407 1.98 -18.63 18.37
C GLU A 407 1.10 -18.27 17.15
N ALA A 408 -0.19 -17.97 17.35
CA ALA A 408 -1.07 -17.52 16.27
C ALA A 408 -0.52 -16.25 15.59
N VAL A 409 -0.08 -15.26 16.38
CA VAL A 409 0.55 -14.04 15.87
C VAL A 409 1.85 -14.35 15.11
N ALA A 410 2.71 -15.22 15.66
CA ALA A 410 3.96 -15.59 15.01
C ALA A 410 3.70 -16.29 13.66
N LEU A 411 2.74 -17.21 13.61
CA LEU A 411 2.35 -17.92 12.39
C LEU A 411 1.73 -16.97 11.36
N ALA A 412 0.77 -16.14 11.77
CA ALA A 412 0.11 -15.15 10.93
C ALA A 412 1.10 -14.20 10.28
N ASN A 413 2.09 -13.73 11.04
CA ASN A 413 3.12 -12.81 10.57
C ASN A 413 4.26 -13.49 9.80
N ASN A 414 4.34 -14.82 9.81
CA ASN A 414 5.34 -15.59 9.06
C ASN A 414 4.93 -15.71 7.59
N THR A 415 5.03 -14.59 6.90
CA THR A 415 4.84 -14.41 5.47
C THR A 415 5.52 -13.11 5.03
N ARG A 416 5.89 -13.01 3.75
CA ARG A 416 6.40 -11.77 3.14
C ARG A 416 5.33 -10.69 2.96
N TYR A 417 4.06 -11.07 3.03
CA TYR A 417 2.91 -10.20 2.84
C TYR A 417 2.48 -9.50 4.14
N GLY A 418 1.55 -8.56 4.00
CA GLY A 418 0.91 -7.84 5.10
C GLY A 418 -0.25 -6.97 4.62
N LEU A 419 -1.26 -7.59 3.99
CA LEU A 419 -2.41 -6.88 3.44
C LEU A 419 -3.56 -6.78 4.46
N ALA A 420 -4.22 -7.91 4.72
CA ALA A 420 -5.32 -8.00 5.66
C ALA A 420 -5.17 -9.19 6.61
N ALA A 421 -5.95 -9.21 7.68
CA ALA A 421 -6.10 -10.35 8.58
C ALA A 421 -7.49 -10.38 9.20
N THR A 422 -7.97 -11.57 9.54
CA THR A 422 -9.20 -11.78 10.31
C THR A 422 -8.87 -12.54 11.58
N LEU A 423 -9.53 -12.17 12.69
CA LEU A 423 -9.49 -12.92 13.94
C LEU A 423 -10.88 -13.09 14.53
N TRP A 424 -11.15 -14.28 15.07
CA TRP A 424 -12.41 -14.66 15.70
C TRP A 424 -12.19 -15.09 17.15
N THR A 425 -12.85 -14.40 18.06
CA THR A 425 -12.88 -14.66 19.51
C THR A 425 -14.04 -13.89 20.14
N GLU A 426 -14.75 -14.48 21.09
CA GLU A 426 -15.78 -13.76 21.86
C GLU A 426 -15.17 -12.91 23.01
N ASN A 427 -13.85 -13.01 23.24
CA ASN A 427 -13.16 -12.25 24.27
C ASN A 427 -12.58 -10.94 23.73
N ILE A 428 -13.16 -9.82 24.19
CA ILE A 428 -12.74 -8.47 23.82
C ILE A 428 -11.25 -8.19 24.11
N ASN A 429 -10.70 -8.72 25.21
CA ASN A 429 -9.29 -8.51 25.54
C ASN A 429 -8.39 -9.22 24.55
N LEU A 430 -8.72 -10.47 24.20
CA LEU A 430 -7.95 -11.24 23.23
C LEU A 430 -8.02 -10.60 21.84
N ALA A 431 -9.21 -10.18 21.41
CA ALA A 431 -9.40 -9.50 20.14
C ALA A 431 -8.52 -8.24 20.01
N LEU A 432 -8.61 -7.35 21.00
CA LEU A 432 -7.93 -6.06 20.99
C LEU A 432 -6.43 -6.17 21.32
N ASP A 433 -5.98 -7.25 21.95
CA ASP A 433 -4.55 -7.55 22.16
C ASP A 433 -3.90 -8.12 20.89
N VAL A 434 -4.58 -9.01 20.17
CA VAL A 434 -4.05 -9.67 18.97
C VAL A 434 -4.08 -8.75 17.75
N ALA A 435 -5.16 -8.00 17.53
CA ALA A 435 -5.31 -7.12 16.36
C ALA A 435 -4.09 -6.21 16.07
N PRO A 436 -3.54 -5.46 17.04
CA PRO A 436 -2.37 -4.61 16.80
C PRO A 436 -1.07 -5.40 16.54
N LYS A 437 -0.99 -6.67 16.98
CA LYS A 437 0.21 -7.50 16.79
C LYS A 437 0.31 -8.11 15.38
N LEU A 438 -0.78 -8.11 14.61
CA LEU A 438 -0.81 -8.62 13.24
C LEU A 438 -0.19 -7.61 12.28
N ALA A 439 0.77 -8.05 11.47
CA ALA A 439 1.44 -7.25 10.46
C ALA A 439 0.58 -7.15 9.18
N ALA A 440 -0.50 -6.37 9.27
CA ALA A 440 -1.46 -6.15 8.19
C ALA A 440 -1.89 -4.67 8.16
N GLY A 441 -2.32 -4.18 7.01
CA GLY A 441 -2.93 -2.85 6.92
C GLY A 441 -4.42 -2.83 7.29
N VAL A 442 -5.09 -3.99 7.25
CA VAL A 442 -6.48 -4.12 7.71
C VAL A 442 -6.62 -5.35 8.61
N VAL A 443 -7.35 -5.20 9.72
CA VAL A 443 -7.70 -6.30 10.62
C VAL A 443 -9.20 -6.28 10.88
N TRP A 444 -9.86 -7.43 10.70
CA TRP A 444 -11.27 -7.59 11.01
C TRP A 444 -11.45 -8.49 12.24
N VAL A 445 -12.19 -7.98 13.23
CA VAL A 445 -12.56 -8.73 14.45
C VAL A 445 -13.99 -9.26 14.30
N ASN A 446 -14.16 -10.58 14.37
CA ASN A 446 -15.43 -11.29 14.23
C ASN A 446 -16.21 -10.93 12.95
N THR A 447 -15.47 -10.59 11.89
CA THR A 447 -15.96 -10.33 10.54
C THR A 447 -14.79 -10.45 9.55
N THR A 448 -15.05 -10.33 8.25
CA THR A 448 -14.03 -10.41 7.21
C THR A 448 -14.52 -9.73 5.94
N ASN A 449 -13.60 -9.28 5.08
CA ASN A 449 -13.92 -8.62 3.81
C ASN A 449 -14.92 -7.46 3.94
N MET A 450 -14.86 -6.72 5.07
CA MET A 450 -15.64 -5.50 5.24
C MET A 450 -14.92 -4.34 4.58
N PHE A 451 -15.63 -3.63 3.70
CA PHE A 451 -15.14 -2.47 2.96
C PHE A 451 -16.12 -1.31 3.10
N ASP A 452 -15.59 -0.09 3.22
CA ASP A 452 -16.34 1.15 3.03
C ASP A 452 -15.42 2.20 2.42
N ALA A 453 -15.99 3.13 1.67
CA ALA A 453 -15.23 4.21 1.06
C ALA A 453 -14.50 5.12 2.07
N ALA A 454 -14.97 5.16 3.33
CA ALA A 454 -14.33 5.90 4.40
C ALA A 454 -13.12 5.21 5.04
N ALA A 455 -13.08 3.88 4.97
CA ALA A 455 -12.06 3.08 5.65
C ALA A 455 -10.86 2.88 4.73
N ALA A 456 -9.68 3.34 5.15
CA ALA A 456 -8.45 3.11 4.41
C ALA A 456 -8.12 1.60 4.33
N PHE A 457 -7.79 1.14 3.12
CA PHE A 457 -7.30 -0.21 2.83
C PHE A 457 -5.94 -0.12 2.16
N GLY A 458 -5.01 -1.01 2.51
CA GLY A 458 -3.81 -1.24 1.72
C GLY A 458 -2.68 -1.95 2.46
N GLY A 459 -1.64 -2.35 1.73
CA GLY A 459 -0.61 -3.25 2.24
C GLY A 459 0.54 -2.61 3.04
N VAL A 460 1.27 -3.48 3.76
CA VAL A 460 2.65 -3.29 4.22
C VAL A 460 3.54 -4.43 3.68
N ARG A 461 4.87 -4.32 3.86
CA ARG A 461 5.84 -5.31 3.36
C ARG A 461 5.70 -5.51 1.84
N GLU A 462 5.67 -6.76 1.37
CA GLU A 462 5.55 -7.07 -0.07
C GLU A 462 4.11 -7.03 -0.60
N SER A 463 3.13 -6.69 0.25
CA SER A 463 1.76 -6.36 -0.18
C SER A 463 1.65 -4.93 -0.72
N GLY A 464 2.77 -4.18 -0.75
CA GLY A 464 2.86 -2.87 -1.38
C GLY A 464 2.79 -1.73 -0.37
N PHE A 465 2.38 -0.55 -0.85
CA PHE A 465 2.35 0.68 -0.06
C PHE A 465 1.40 1.72 -0.67
N GLY A 466 0.96 2.63 0.19
CA GLY A 466 -0.15 3.54 -0.07
C GLY A 466 -1.43 3.01 0.58
N ARG A 467 -2.49 3.80 0.52
CA ARG A 467 -3.82 3.40 0.97
C ARG A 467 -4.85 3.87 -0.04
N GLU A 468 -5.97 3.17 -0.10
CA GLU A 468 -7.16 3.53 -0.87
C GLU A 468 -8.34 3.66 0.09
N GLY A 469 -9.21 4.65 -0.12
CA GLY A 469 -10.28 5.01 0.82
C GLY A 469 -9.86 6.04 1.88
N GLY A 470 -10.85 6.73 2.42
CA GLY A 470 -10.68 7.77 3.43
C GLY A 470 -9.80 8.96 3.01
N TRP A 471 -9.48 9.83 3.97
CA TRP A 471 -8.58 10.97 3.75
C TRP A 471 -7.13 10.54 3.46
N GLN A 472 -6.75 9.37 3.94
CA GLN A 472 -5.43 8.77 3.81
C GLN A 472 -5.18 8.43 2.34
N GLY A 473 -6.15 7.81 1.66
CA GLY A 473 -6.04 7.54 0.23
C GLY A 473 -6.06 8.79 -0.63
N LEU A 474 -6.82 9.83 -0.24
CA LEU A 474 -6.86 11.10 -0.97
C LEU A 474 -5.51 11.84 -0.99
N ARG A 475 -4.77 11.80 0.12
CA ARG A 475 -3.44 12.43 0.20
C ARG A 475 -2.47 11.87 -0.84
N ALA A 476 -2.60 10.60 -1.22
CA ALA A 476 -1.78 9.96 -2.25
C ALA A 476 -2.06 10.47 -3.69
N TYR A 477 -3.10 11.27 -3.87
CA TYR A 477 -3.51 11.92 -5.12
C TYR A 477 -3.25 13.43 -5.12
N THR A 478 -2.47 13.93 -4.16
CA THR A 478 -2.14 15.35 -4.04
C THR A 478 -0.64 15.57 -3.80
N ARG A 479 -0.18 16.78 -4.05
CA ARG A 479 1.15 17.28 -3.62
C ARG A 479 1.00 18.63 -2.94
N THR A 480 2.06 19.08 -2.26
CA THR A 480 2.08 20.43 -1.68
C THR A 480 2.16 21.49 -2.77
N ARG A 481 1.49 22.64 -2.56
CA ARG A 481 1.64 23.85 -3.40
C ARG A 481 3.04 24.46 -3.34
N ALA A 482 3.88 24.05 -2.39
CA ALA A 482 5.21 24.63 -2.21
C ALA A 482 6.12 24.34 -3.42
N LYS A 483 6.58 25.40 -4.10
CA LYS A 483 7.55 25.28 -5.18
C LYS A 483 8.93 24.94 -4.61
N THR A 484 9.50 23.83 -5.05
CA THR A 484 10.89 23.45 -4.76
C THR A 484 11.84 24.06 -5.79
N LYS A 485 13.15 24.06 -5.50
CA LYS A 485 14.22 24.48 -6.43
C LYS A 485 15.18 23.30 -6.68
N PRO A 486 15.95 23.26 -7.77
CA PRO A 486 17.03 22.29 -7.91
C PRO A 486 18.01 22.40 -6.73
N LEU A 487 18.43 21.26 -6.19
CA LEU A 487 19.45 21.19 -5.13
C LEU A 487 20.83 21.05 -5.78
N PRO A 488 21.73 22.04 -5.65
CA PRO A 488 23.09 21.87 -6.12
C PRO A 488 23.82 20.83 -5.27
N ARG A 489 24.64 20.01 -5.93
CA ARG A 489 25.55 19.07 -5.24
C ARG A 489 26.55 19.86 -4.40
N LEU A 490 26.68 19.48 -3.13
CA LEU A 490 27.65 20.05 -2.20
C LEU A 490 28.86 19.12 -2.08
N GLU A 491 30.04 19.67 -2.33
CA GLU A 491 31.30 18.95 -2.17
C GLU A 491 31.95 19.23 -0.82
N ARG A 492 32.75 18.27 -0.35
CA ARG A 492 33.62 18.47 0.81
C ARG A 492 34.59 19.61 0.52
N GLN A 493 34.88 20.41 1.55
CA GLN A 493 35.98 21.36 1.48
C GLN A 493 37.30 20.60 1.40
N THR A 494 38.27 21.17 0.67
CA THR A 494 39.62 20.61 0.55
C THR A 494 40.61 21.52 1.28
N GLY A 495 41.71 20.94 1.75
CA GLY A 495 42.82 21.66 2.38
C GLY A 495 44.16 21.14 1.88
N ALA A 496 45.19 21.98 1.96
CA ALA A 496 46.57 21.50 1.78
C ALA A 496 46.88 20.56 2.95
N GLY A 497 47.30 19.32 2.65
CA GLY A 497 47.49 18.25 3.63
C GLY A 497 48.07 18.77 4.94
N ALA A 498 47.26 18.76 6.00
CA ALA A 498 47.70 19.26 7.28
C ALA A 498 48.83 18.36 7.81
N ALA A 499 49.78 18.96 8.52
CA ALA A 499 50.73 18.19 9.32
C ALA A 499 49.92 17.25 10.25
N PRO A 500 50.37 16.01 10.49
CA PRO A 500 49.69 15.09 11.39
C PRO A 500 49.45 15.81 12.72
N ASP A 501 48.18 15.89 13.08
CA ASP A 501 47.76 16.58 14.29
C ASP A 501 48.34 15.85 15.50
N SER A 502 48.86 16.57 16.49
CA SER A 502 49.39 15.96 17.72
C SER A 502 48.27 15.37 18.60
N ILE A 503 47.01 15.68 18.27
CA ILE A 503 45.81 15.27 19.01
C ILE A 503 44.90 14.46 18.09
N ASP A 504 44.45 13.29 18.56
CA ASP A 504 43.47 12.48 17.84
C ASP A 504 42.09 13.17 17.84
N ARG A 505 41.71 13.70 16.68
CA ARG A 505 40.39 14.29 16.41
C ARG A 505 39.58 13.43 15.43
N THR A 506 39.70 12.10 15.53
CA THR A 506 39.00 11.14 14.67
C THR A 506 37.67 10.70 15.28
N ALA A 507 36.58 11.20 14.74
CA ALA A 507 35.24 10.79 15.12
C ALA A 507 34.91 9.38 14.61
N LYS A 508 34.03 8.70 15.35
CA LYS A 508 33.57 7.31 15.11
C LYS A 508 32.16 7.30 14.49
N MET A 509 31.57 6.12 14.35
CA MET A 509 30.12 5.94 14.14
C MET A 509 29.40 5.85 15.48
N TYR A 510 28.08 6.01 15.49
CA TYR A 510 27.24 5.72 16.65
C TYR A 510 26.27 4.58 16.31
N VAL A 511 26.49 3.39 16.86
CA VAL A 511 25.73 2.18 16.54
C VAL A 511 25.41 1.42 17.81
N GLY A 512 24.14 1.12 18.04
CA GLY A 512 23.70 0.34 19.20
C GLY A 512 24.02 1.02 20.54
N GLY A 513 23.82 2.34 20.63
CA GLY A 513 24.01 3.10 21.87
C GLY A 513 25.47 3.36 22.26
N LYS A 514 26.42 3.15 21.35
CA LYS A 514 27.85 3.38 21.61
C LYS A 514 28.60 3.83 20.37
N GLN A 515 29.77 4.43 20.59
CA GLN A 515 30.66 4.76 19.49
C GLN A 515 31.41 3.51 18.98
N THR A 516 31.46 3.33 17.66
CA THR A 516 32.12 2.19 17.00
C THR A 516 33.05 2.65 15.88
N ARG A 517 34.18 1.95 15.72
CA ARG A 517 35.09 2.20 14.58
C ARG A 517 34.38 1.84 13.26
N PRO A 518 34.66 2.51 12.14
CA PRO A 518 34.23 2.02 10.83
C PRO A 518 34.87 0.65 10.58
N ASP A 519 34.09 -0.29 10.03
CA ASP A 519 34.59 -1.64 9.71
C ASP A 519 35.80 -1.60 8.75
N SER A 520 35.82 -0.64 7.83
CA SER A 520 36.91 -0.42 6.87
C SER A 520 38.23 -0.01 7.51
N GLY A 521 38.20 0.54 8.73
CA GLY A 521 39.35 1.17 9.38
C GLY A 521 39.78 2.52 8.79
N TYR A 522 39.16 2.97 7.69
CA TYR A 522 39.50 4.24 7.04
C TYR A 522 38.75 5.43 7.63
N SER A 523 39.35 6.61 7.51
CA SER A 523 38.74 7.88 7.89
C SER A 523 39.05 8.98 6.88
N ASP A 524 38.12 9.90 6.71
CA ASP A 524 38.22 11.08 5.85
C ASP A 524 38.57 12.32 6.65
N ALA A 525 39.50 13.12 6.14
CA ALA A 525 39.78 14.45 6.67
C ALA A 525 38.64 15.43 6.36
N ILE A 526 38.21 16.20 7.37
CA ILE A 526 37.19 17.23 7.25
C ILE A 526 37.84 18.60 7.41
N PHE A 527 37.70 19.42 6.38
CA PHE A 527 38.26 20.77 6.33
C PHE A 527 37.16 21.82 6.47
N GLY A 528 37.52 22.96 7.07
CA GLY A 528 36.69 24.16 7.03
C GLY A 528 36.87 24.90 5.71
N LYS A 529 36.05 25.93 5.48
CA LYS A 529 36.08 26.74 4.24
C LYS A 529 37.44 27.40 3.94
N SER A 530 38.25 27.67 4.96
CA SER A 530 39.61 28.22 4.82
C SER A 530 40.68 27.15 4.55
N GLY A 531 40.31 25.87 4.41
CA GLY A 531 41.23 24.75 4.23
C GLY A 531 41.85 24.23 5.54
N VAL A 532 41.43 24.73 6.69
CA VAL A 532 41.91 24.27 8.01
C VAL A 532 41.33 22.88 8.34
N LEU A 533 42.17 21.95 8.79
CA LEU A 533 41.74 20.63 9.27
C LEU A 533 40.95 20.75 10.58
N LEU A 534 39.68 20.34 10.54
CA LEU A 534 38.77 20.36 11.69
C LEU A 534 38.74 19.04 12.46
N GLY A 535 39.02 17.92 11.77
CA GLY A 535 39.04 16.57 12.34
C GLY A 535 38.94 15.51 11.24
N HIS A 536 38.71 14.26 11.64
CA HIS A 536 38.46 13.14 10.73
C HIS A 536 37.14 12.43 11.08
N VAL A 537 36.52 11.76 10.12
CA VAL A 537 35.34 10.91 10.33
C VAL A 537 35.52 9.54 9.69
N GLY A 538 34.94 8.50 10.26
CA GLY A 538 35.03 7.15 9.69
C GLY A 538 34.39 7.05 8.29
N GLN A 539 34.94 6.19 7.44
CA GLN A 539 34.32 5.83 6.16
C GLN A 539 33.39 4.62 6.35
N GLY A 540 32.10 4.88 6.50
CA GLY A 540 31.08 3.84 6.64
C GLY A 540 30.87 3.06 5.36
N GLY A 541 30.68 1.75 5.49
CA GLY A 541 30.39 0.86 4.37
C GLY A 541 29.25 -0.11 4.66
N ARG A 542 29.17 -1.15 3.82
CA ARG A 542 28.09 -2.14 3.89
C ARG A 542 28.02 -2.89 5.23
N LYS A 543 29.16 -3.15 5.90
CA LYS A 543 29.18 -3.82 7.20
C LYS A 543 28.69 -2.93 8.32
N ASP A 544 28.99 -1.64 8.28
CA ASP A 544 28.45 -0.67 9.24
C ASP A 544 26.93 -0.53 9.10
N VAL A 545 26.41 -0.46 7.86
CA VAL A 545 24.96 -0.50 7.61
C VAL A 545 24.33 -1.75 8.20
N ARG A 546 24.92 -2.93 7.96
CA ARG A 546 24.41 -4.19 8.52
C ARG A 546 24.37 -4.15 10.05
N ASN A 547 25.47 -3.74 10.69
CA ASN A 547 25.55 -3.67 12.15
C ASN A 547 24.53 -2.68 12.72
N ALA A 548 24.29 -1.56 12.04
CA ALA A 548 23.28 -0.58 12.43
C ALA A 548 21.85 -1.13 12.29
N VAL A 549 21.56 -1.89 11.23
CA VAL A 549 20.26 -2.56 11.07
C VAL A 549 20.07 -3.67 12.11
N GLU A 550 21.10 -4.44 12.43
CA GLU A 550 21.08 -5.43 13.52
C GLU A 550 20.78 -4.76 14.87
N ALA A 551 21.40 -3.61 15.16
CA ALA A 551 21.11 -2.83 16.35
C ALA A 551 19.67 -2.27 16.37
N ALA A 552 19.19 -1.73 15.25
CA ALA A 552 17.82 -1.23 15.10
C ALA A 552 16.76 -2.35 15.22
N GLN A 553 17.10 -3.57 14.79
CA GLN A 553 16.29 -4.76 15.00
C GLN A 553 16.27 -5.18 16.48
N GLY A 554 17.42 -5.15 17.15
CA GLY A 554 17.52 -5.39 18.60
C GLY A 554 16.70 -4.40 19.44
N ALA A 555 16.46 -3.20 18.91
CA ALA A 555 15.64 -2.15 19.53
C ALA A 555 14.15 -2.20 19.15
N ALA A 556 13.62 -3.33 18.67
CA ALA A 556 12.22 -3.45 18.23
C ALA A 556 11.18 -3.10 19.30
N SER A 557 11.52 -3.22 20.59
CA SER A 557 10.65 -2.82 21.72
C SER A 557 10.31 -1.33 21.71
N TRP A 558 11.13 -0.48 21.08
CA TRP A 558 10.87 0.97 20.96
C TRP A 558 9.52 1.25 20.30
N GLY A 559 9.15 0.48 19.27
CA GLY A 559 7.88 0.64 18.58
C GLY A 559 6.65 0.27 19.43
N ARG A 560 6.86 -0.39 20.58
CA ARG A 560 5.82 -0.79 21.53
C ARG A 560 5.84 0.02 22.83
N THR A 561 6.74 1.01 22.93
CA THR A 561 6.77 1.91 24.09
C THR A 561 5.54 2.82 24.09
N THR A 562 5.23 3.39 25.25
CA THR A 562 4.20 4.43 25.32
C THR A 562 4.68 5.67 24.57
N ALA A 563 3.75 6.35 23.91
CA ALA A 563 4.02 7.61 23.25
C ALA A 563 4.60 8.68 24.20
N HIS A 564 4.13 8.69 25.46
CA HIS A 564 4.65 9.56 26.51
C HIS A 564 6.14 9.32 26.81
N LEU A 565 6.60 8.06 26.88
CA LEU A 565 8.01 7.76 27.08
C LEU A 565 8.86 8.34 25.93
N ARG A 566 8.39 8.17 24.69
CA ARG A 566 9.09 8.72 23.51
C ARG A 566 9.13 10.25 23.53
N ALA A 567 8.06 10.89 24.00
CA ALA A 567 8.01 12.33 24.20
C ALA A 567 9.08 12.79 25.21
N GLN A 568 9.18 12.13 26.38
CA GLN A 568 10.20 12.46 27.40
C GLN A 568 11.62 12.37 26.84
N ILE A 569 11.95 11.28 26.15
CA ILE A 569 13.28 11.13 25.53
C ILE A 569 13.55 12.26 24.53
N LEU A 570 12.58 12.64 23.69
CA LEU A 570 12.74 13.75 22.74
C LEU A 570 12.90 15.11 23.44
N TYR A 571 12.22 15.34 24.57
CA TYR A 571 12.44 16.53 25.41
C TYR A 571 13.86 16.56 25.96
N PHE A 572 14.38 15.44 26.48
CA PHE A 572 15.77 15.38 26.95
C PHE A 572 16.78 15.65 25.84
N ILE A 573 16.55 15.12 24.62
CA ILE A 573 17.41 15.43 23.47
C ILE A 573 17.37 16.93 23.14
N ALA A 574 16.20 17.57 23.20
CA ALA A 574 16.06 19.01 22.99
C ALA A 574 16.80 19.83 24.05
N GLU A 575 16.63 19.49 25.33
CA GLU A 575 17.27 20.15 26.46
C GLU A 575 18.79 20.01 26.43
N ASN A 576 19.28 18.79 26.18
CA ASN A 576 20.72 18.50 26.11
C ASN A 576 21.37 19.12 24.86
N LEU A 577 20.65 19.23 23.74
CA LEU A 577 21.12 20.02 22.59
C LEU A 577 21.15 21.51 22.93
N GLY A 578 20.12 22.02 23.61
CA GLY A 578 20.04 23.41 24.08
C GLY A 578 21.19 23.78 25.02
N ALA A 579 21.56 22.88 25.93
CA ALA A 579 22.67 23.07 26.86
C ALA A 579 24.03 23.19 26.14
N ARG A 580 24.15 22.68 24.91
CA ARG A 580 25.37 22.73 24.09
C ARG A 580 25.20 23.62 22.85
N ALA A 581 24.19 24.49 22.81
CA ALA A 581 23.80 25.20 21.58
C ALA A 581 24.94 26.00 20.93
N ASP A 582 25.71 26.74 21.73
CA ASP A 582 26.84 27.55 21.25
C ASP A 582 27.96 26.70 20.64
N GLU A 583 28.20 25.51 21.21
CA GLU A 583 29.20 24.55 20.72
C GLU A 583 28.83 24.03 19.32
N PHE A 584 27.58 23.60 19.15
CA PHE A 584 27.07 23.16 17.85
C PHE A 584 27.07 24.30 16.82
N ALA A 585 26.69 25.51 17.24
CA ALA A 585 26.70 26.67 16.36
C ALA A 585 28.11 26.96 15.83
N ALA A 586 29.10 26.98 16.71
CA ALA A 586 30.50 27.17 16.36
C ALA A 586 31.01 26.04 15.43
N ARG A 587 30.63 24.79 15.69
CA ARG A 587 31.00 23.65 14.83
C ARG A 587 30.45 23.80 13.41
N ILE A 588 29.18 24.17 13.27
CA ILE A 588 28.53 24.36 11.97
C ILE A 588 29.20 25.51 11.20
N ASP A 589 29.44 26.64 11.87
CA ASP A 589 30.09 27.80 11.24
C ASP A 589 31.55 27.51 10.85
N ALA A 590 32.27 26.69 11.62
CA ALA A 590 33.62 26.24 11.27
C ALA A 590 33.66 25.39 9.99
N MET A 591 32.69 24.48 9.82
CA MET A 591 32.60 23.62 8.64
C MET A 591 32.13 24.37 7.39
N LYS A 592 31.01 25.10 7.48
CA LYS A 592 30.36 25.75 6.32
C LYS A 592 30.97 27.10 5.97
N GLY A 593 31.58 27.77 6.94
CA GLY A 593 31.97 29.17 6.87
C GLY A 593 30.74 30.09 6.92
N GLY A 594 30.67 30.97 7.92
CA GLY A 594 29.54 31.89 8.08
C GLY A 594 29.23 32.24 9.53
N ARG A 595 27.99 32.70 9.76
CA ARG A 595 27.41 33.03 11.09
C ARG A 595 25.96 32.56 11.17
N GLN A 596 25.66 31.39 10.59
CA GLN A 596 24.30 30.84 10.53
C GLN A 596 24.11 29.65 11.47
N GLY A 597 25.18 29.16 12.12
CA GLY A 597 25.14 28.03 13.03
C GLY A 597 24.08 28.17 14.13
N ALA A 598 24.03 29.32 14.81
CA ALA A 598 23.05 29.56 15.86
C ALA A 598 21.59 29.44 15.39
N LYS A 599 21.29 29.93 14.18
CA LYS A 599 19.95 29.83 13.58
C LYS A 599 19.59 28.37 13.26
N GLU A 600 20.56 27.59 12.76
CA GLU A 600 20.36 26.16 12.45
C GLU A 600 20.15 25.34 13.74
N VAL A 601 20.92 25.62 14.80
CA VAL A 601 20.78 24.98 16.11
C VAL A 601 19.42 25.28 16.73
N GLU A 602 19.02 26.55 16.78
CA GLU A 602 17.71 26.94 17.32
C GLU A 602 16.58 26.23 16.57
N ALA A 603 16.63 26.22 15.23
CA ALA A 603 15.65 25.48 14.44
C ALA A 603 15.64 23.98 14.78
N SER A 604 16.81 23.38 15.04
CA SER A 604 16.93 21.95 15.39
C SER A 604 16.29 21.65 16.75
N ILE A 605 16.51 22.51 17.74
CA ILE A 605 15.88 22.43 19.07
C ILE A 605 14.36 22.53 18.93
N GLN A 606 13.87 23.51 18.16
CA GLN A 606 12.43 23.66 17.89
C GLN A 606 11.82 22.43 17.19
N ARG A 607 12.57 21.75 16.30
CA ARG A 607 12.11 20.51 15.67
C ARG A 607 12.01 19.36 16.67
N LEU A 608 12.95 19.24 17.60
CA LEU A 608 12.91 18.24 18.67
C LEU A 608 11.71 18.47 19.58
N PHE A 609 11.49 19.70 20.05
CA PHE A 609 10.31 20.04 20.85
C PHE A 609 9.00 19.79 20.10
N SER A 610 8.96 20.12 18.80
CA SER A 610 7.78 19.83 17.98
C SER A 610 7.53 18.32 17.86
N ALA A 611 8.57 17.51 17.62
CA ALA A 611 8.44 16.06 17.54
C ALA A 611 8.05 15.44 18.90
N ALA A 612 8.60 15.95 20.01
CA ALA A 612 8.23 15.56 21.36
C ALA A 612 6.73 15.85 21.62
N ALA A 613 6.26 17.03 21.19
CA ALA A 613 4.86 17.39 21.31
C ALA A 613 3.92 16.48 20.50
N TRP A 614 4.35 16.06 19.30
CA TRP A 614 3.58 15.17 18.43
C TRP A 614 3.60 13.70 18.83
N ALA A 615 4.59 13.25 19.60
CA ALA A 615 4.81 11.84 19.91
C ALA A 615 3.55 11.14 20.44
N ASP A 616 2.75 11.83 21.25
CA ASP A 616 1.50 11.37 21.88
C ASP A 616 0.24 12.14 21.43
N LYS A 617 0.29 12.82 20.28
CA LYS A 617 -0.83 13.63 19.74
C LYS A 617 -1.13 13.38 18.27
N TYR A 618 -0.51 12.37 17.68
CA TYR A 618 -0.77 11.98 16.29
C TYR A 618 -1.84 10.88 16.25
N ASP A 619 -3.07 11.29 16.55
CA ASP A 619 -4.18 10.38 16.81
C ASP A 619 -4.61 9.59 15.56
N GLY A 620 -5.13 8.38 15.83
CA GLY A 620 -5.93 7.63 14.86
C GLY A 620 -7.25 8.32 14.55
N GLN A 621 -8.06 7.69 13.69
CA GLN A 621 -9.40 8.17 13.33
C GLN A 621 -10.40 7.02 13.48
N VAL A 622 -11.62 7.31 13.92
CA VAL A 622 -12.70 6.33 13.97
C VAL A 622 -13.72 6.72 12.91
N HIS A 623 -14.04 5.79 12.02
CA HIS A 623 -15.00 5.99 10.95
C HIS A 623 -16.29 5.26 11.24
N SER A 624 -17.40 6.00 11.21
CA SER A 624 -18.73 5.42 11.13
C SER A 624 -18.92 4.84 9.74
N VAL A 625 -19.15 3.54 9.69
CA VAL A 625 -19.37 2.78 8.46
C VAL A 625 -20.84 2.35 8.40
N PRO A 626 -21.44 2.20 7.21
CA PRO A 626 -22.86 1.82 7.07
C PRO A 626 -23.08 0.31 7.32
N ILE A 627 -22.25 -0.30 8.17
CA ILE A 627 -22.23 -1.72 8.54
C ILE A 627 -22.10 -1.77 10.06
N ARG A 628 -22.65 -2.80 10.71
CA ARG A 628 -22.57 -2.97 12.17
C ARG A 628 -21.11 -2.98 12.62
N GLY A 629 -20.68 -1.92 13.29
CA GLY A 629 -19.31 -1.75 13.79
C GLY A 629 -18.73 -0.38 13.47
N VAL A 630 -17.44 -0.22 13.74
CA VAL A 630 -16.65 0.95 13.34
C VAL A 630 -15.31 0.51 12.76
N ALA A 631 -14.76 1.33 11.87
CA ALA A 631 -13.41 1.16 11.36
C ALA A 631 -12.46 2.13 12.08
N MET A 632 -11.58 1.60 12.92
CA MET A 632 -10.57 2.37 13.66
C MET A 632 -9.26 2.41 12.87
N GLU A 633 -8.95 3.55 12.27
CA GLU A 633 -7.68 3.81 11.61
C GLU A 633 -6.61 4.22 12.61
N MET A 634 -5.78 3.24 12.98
CA MET A 634 -4.66 3.41 13.90
C MET A 634 -3.42 3.90 13.14
N LYS A 635 -2.57 4.66 13.83
CA LYS A 635 -1.23 5.06 13.36
C LYS A 635 -0.20 4.16 13.99
N GLU A 636 0.57 3.47 13.17
CA GLU A 636 1.62 2.55 13.61
C GLU A 636 2.98 2.96 13.06
N PRO A 637 4.10 2.65 13.74
CA PRO A 637 5.42 2.86 13.18
C PRO A 637 5.59 2.06 11.88
N VAL A 638 6.34 2.64 10.94
CA VAL A 638 6.81 1.92 9.74
C VAL A 638 7.77 0.80 10.11
N GLY A 639 8.66 1.05 11.07
CA GLY A 639 9.64 0.07 11.55
C GLY A 639 11.07 0.61 11.58
N ILE A 640 11.95 0.04 10.78
CA ILE A 640 13.34 0.49 10.57
C ILE A 640 13.39 1.40 9.36
N ILE A 641 13.84 2.64 9.56
CA ILE A 641 13.98 3.63 8.49
C ILE A 641 15.46 3.96 8.30
N GLY A 642 15.96 3.72 7.09
CA GLY A 642 17.26 4.21 6.65
C GLY A 642 17.12 5.62 6.06
N ALA A 643 17.99 6.57 6.39
CA ALA A 643 17.90 7.91 5.81
C ALA A 643 19.25 8.51 5.45
N LEU A 644 19.35 9.12 4.27
CA LEU A 644 20.47 9.97 3.88
C LEU A 644 20.11 11.43 4.18
N CYS A 645 20.80 12.02 5.15
CA CYS A 645 20.45 13.32 5.69
C CYS A 645 20.85 14.46 4.75
N ALA A 646 20.27 15.64 4.97
CA ALA A 646 20.53 16.80 4.14
C ALA A 646 21.97 17.30 4.29
N ASP A 647 22.64 17.52 3.16
CA ASP A 647 24.00 18.05 3.17
C ASP A 647 24.03 19.55 3.54
N GLU A 648 23.02 20.30 3.10
CA GLU A 648 22.93 21.77 3.21
C GLU A 648 22.70 22.28 4.65
N THR A 649 22.13 21.45 5.53
CA THR A 649 21.88 21.76 6.95
C THR A 649 22.31 20.56 7.80
N PRO A 650 23.59 20.44 8.15
CA PRO A 650 24.15 19.22 8.74
C PRO A 650 23.54 18.79 10.07
N LEU A 651 23.07 19.73 10.89
CA LEU A 651 22.38 19.41 12.14
C LEU A 651 20.87 19.38 11.94
N LEU A 652 20.30 20.45 11.38
CA LEU A 652 18.85 20.59 11.24
C LEU A 652 18.25 19.52 10.32
N GLY A 653 18.96 19.12 9.26
CA GLY A 653 18.54 18.06 8.36
C GLY A 653 18.50 16.70 9.08
N LEU A 654 19.56 16.37 9.83
CA LEU A 654 19.63 15.14 10.63
C LEU A 654 18.51 15.10 11.67
N VAL A 655 18.34 16.18 12.44
CA VAL A 655 17.34 16.27 13.50
C VAL A 655 15.92 16.25 12.94
N SER A 656 15.65 16.95 11.83
CA SER A 656 14.33 16.98 11.18
C SER A 656 13.92 15.62 10.62
N VAL A 657 14.88 14.79 10.21
CA VAL A 657 14.66 13.41 9.75
C VAL A 657 14.46 12.48 10.95
N MET A 658 15.32 12.58 11.96
CA MET A 658 15.36 11.67 13.10
C MET A 658 14.16 11.86 14.04
N ALA A 659 13.92 13.08 14.50
CA ALA A 659 13.03 13.37 15.62
C ALA A 659 11.57 12.92 15.38
N PRO A 660 10.90 13.31 14.28
CA PRO A 660 9.53 12.86 14.02
C PRO A 660 9.44 11.34 13.80
N ALA A 661 10.50 10.71 13.25
CA ALA A 661 10.49 9.27 13.03
C ALA A 661 10.53 8.49 14.35
N ILE A 662 11.44 8.84 15.26
CA ILE A 662 11.50 8.18 16.58
C ILE A 662 10.31 8.55 17.47
N ALA A 663 9.72 9.74 17.31
CA ALA A 663 8.46 10.12 17.97
C ALA A 663 7.33 9.15 17.67
N MET A 664 7.26 8.66 16.42
CA MET A 664 6.27 7.68 15.96
C MET A 664 6.66 6.22 16.26
N GLY A 665 7.76 5.97 16.99
CA GLY A 665 8.18 4.62 17.39
C GLY A 665 9.10 3.90 16.40
N ASN A 666 9.63 4.60 15.39
CA ASN A 666 10.58 4.02 14.44
C ASN A 666 11.99 3.95 15.00
N ARG A 667 12.82 3.06 14.43
CA ARG A 667 14.27 3.01 14.69
C ARG A 667 15.01 3.47 13.43
N MET A 668 16.08 4.24 13.61
CA MET A 668 16.73 4.97 12.51
C MET A 668 18.15 4.48 12.24
N VAL A 669 18.49 4.36 10.96
CA VAL A 669 19.87 4.26 10.46
C VAL A 669 20.14 5.47 9.58
N LEU A 670 20.85 6.46 10.12
CA LEU A 670 21.06 7.77 9.51
C LEU A 670 22.47 7.83 8.89
N ALA A 671 22.59 8.16 7.61
CA ALA A 671 23.82 8.67 7.03
C ALA A 671 23.82 10.20 7.21
N ALA A 672 24.76 10.70 8.03
CA ALA A 672 24.91 12.14 8.28
C ALA A 672 25.40 12.88 7.03
N SER A 673 25.25 14.21 7.02
CA SER A 673 25.75 15.10 5.96
C SER A 673 27.15 14.69 5.48
N GLN A 674 27.28 14.36 4.20
CA GLN A 674 28.54 13.95 3.60
C GLN A 674 29.62 15.05 3.64
N PRO A 675 29.32 16.33 3.31
CA PRO A 675 30.31 17.40 3.35
C PRO A 675 30.58 17.94 4.75
N TYR A 676 29.61 17.84 5.68
CA TYR A 676 29.70 18.47 7.00
C TYR A 676 29.29 17.53 8.16
N PRO A 677 29.97 16.38 8.33
CA PRO A 677 29.53 15.31 9.24
C PRO A 677 29.77 15.58 10.73
N LEU A 678 30.65 16.51 11.10
CA LEU A 678 31.11 16.64 12.50
C LEU A 678 30.01 17.13 13.47
N ALA A 679 29.00 17.85 12.98
CA ALA A 679 27.85 18.21 13.81
C ALA A 679 27.05 16.97 14.24
N ALA A 680 26.92 15.97 13.36
CA ALA A 680 26.29 14.70 13.70
C ALA A 680 27.13 13.90 14.70
N THR A 681 28.46 13.98 14.62
CA THR A 681 29.33 13.26 15.56
C THR A 681 29.36 13.88 16.94
N ASP A 682 29.27 15.21 17.03
CA ASP A 682 29.13 15.90 18.32
C ASP A 682 27.76 15.58 18.98
N PHE A 683 26.75 15.27 18.16
CA PHE A 683 25.40 14.87 18.59
C PHE A 683 25.35 13.50 19.27
N TYR A 684 26.37 12.64 19.11
CA TYR A 684 26.41 11.33 19.78
C TYR A 684 26.32 11.45 21.29
N GLN A 685 27.00 12.45 21.87
CA GLN A 685 26.95 12.69 23.32
C GLN A 685 25.59 13.22 23.75
N VAL A 686 24.88 13.99 22.91
CA VAL A 686 23.51 14.43 23.21
C VAL A 686 22.60 13.21 23.31
N LEU A 687 22.72 12.25 22.38
CA LEU A 687 21.94 11.01 22.42
C LEU A 687 22.22 10.18 23.68
N ASP A 688 23.50 10.03 24.03
CA ASP A 688 23.95 9.29 25.23
C ASP A 688 23.43 9.94 26.53
N THR A 689 23.54 11.27 26.64
CA THR A 689 23.08 12.03 27.81
C THR A 689 21.56 12.06 27.95
N SER A 690 20.83 11.75 26.87
CA SER A 690 19.36 11.78 26.84
C SER A 690 18.73 10.41 27.09
N ASP A 691 19.52 9.43 27.55
CA ASP A 691 19.09 8.06 27.84
C ASP A 691 18.37 7.38 26.66
N LEU A 692 18.76 7.73 25.43
CA LEU A 692 18.17 7.13 24.24
C LEU A 692 18.49 5.62 24.23
N PRO A 693 17.49 4.72 24.13
CA PRO A 693 17.77 3.29 24.12
C PRO A 693 18.67 2.88 22.95
N ALA A 694 19.61 1.97 23.23
CA ALA A 694 20.56 1.46 22.26
C ALA A 694 19.87 0.93 21.01
N GLY A 695 20.30 1.42 19.84
CA GLY A 695 19.79 0.99 18.54
C GLY A 695 18.58 1.77 18.01
N VAL A 696 17.96 2.65 18.81
CA VAL A 696 16.85 3.50 18.34
C VAL A 696 17.34 4.53 17.33
N VAL A 697 18.50 5.14 17.55
CA VAL A 697 19.19 5.99 16.58
C VAL A 697 20.59 5.45 16.36
N ASN A 698 20.93 5.21 15.10
CA ASN A 698 22.25 4.81 14.65
C ASN A 698 22.71 5.82 13.60
N ILE A 699 23.92 6.36 13.74
CA ILE A 699 24.46 7.39 12.86
C ILE A 699 25.76 6.86 12.22
N LEU A 700 25.76 6.87 10.90
CA LEU A 700 26.87 6.55 10.03
C LEU A 700 27.39 7.84 9.36
N THR A 701 28.68 7.87 9.09
CA THR A 701 29.35 8.89 8.27
C THR A 701 29.97 8.20 7.05
N GLY A 702 30.19 8.94 5.96
CA GLY A 702 30.73 8.39 4.71
C GLY A 702 30.06 8.99 3.49
N THR A 703 30.35 8.45 2.30
CA THR A 703 29.74 8.89 1.05
C THR A 703 28.32 8.37 0.97
N HIS A 704 27.36 9.25 0.66
CA HIS A 704 25.97 8.84 0.44
C HIS A 704 25.85 7.83 -0.73
N ALA A 705 26.66 7.98 -1.77
CA ALA A 705 26.70 7.07 -2.91
C ALA A 705 27.12 5.63 -2.55
N ASP A 706 27.91 5.44 -1.48
CA ASP A 706 28.37 4.12 -1.03
C ASP A 706 27.34 3.46 -0.10
N LEU A 707 26.63 4.28 0.71
CA LEU A 707 25.68 3.82 1.71
C LEU A 707 24.27 3.58 1.13
N ALA A 708 23.82 4.45 0.22
CA ALA A 708 22.46 4.40 -0.36
C ALA A 708 22.10 3.06 -1.00
N PRO A 709 22.95 2.41 -1.83
CA PRO A 709 22.59 1.15 -2.47
C PRO A 709 22.38 0.04 -1.45
N THR A 710 23.20 0.03 -0.39
CA THR A 710 23.11 -0.96 0.68
C THR A 710 21.83 -0.78 1.48
N LEU A 711 21.51 0.46 1.90
CA LEU A 711 20.27 0.75 2.64
C LEU A 711 19.02 0.42 1.79
N ALA A 712 19.03 0.84 0.52
CA ALA A 712 17.91 0.63 -0.39
C ALA A 712 17.67 -0.84 -0.73
N ALA A 713 18.72 -1.66 -0.84
CA ALA A 713 18.61 -3.10 -1.09
C ALA A 713 18.43 -3.94 0.18
N HIS A 714 18.57 -3.37 1.38
CA HIS A 714 18.51 -4.13 2.63
C HIS A 714 17.09 -4.69 2.85
N LEU A 715 16.95 -5.99 3.08
CA LEU A 715 15.63 -6.63 3.20
C LEU A 715 14.97 -6.41 4.58
N ASN A 716 15.76 -6.12 5.61
CA ASN A 716 15.26 -5.76 6.96
C ASN A 716 15.19 -4.23 7.18
N VAL A 717 15.00 -3.45 6.11
CA VAL A 717 14.71 -2.01 6.20
C VAL A 717 13.32 -1.81 5.62
N ASP A 718 12.46 -1.10 6.34
CA ASP A 718 11.04 -0.95 6.01
C ASP A 718 10.78 0.32 5.18
N ALA A 719 11.65 1.34 5.32
CA ALA A 719 11.65 2.51 4.45
C ALA A 719 13.06 3.11 4.25
N VAL A 720 13.27 3.75 3.10
CA VAL A 720 14.48 4.56 2.84
C VAL A 720 14.13 5.99 2.42
N TRP A 721 14.70 6.95 3.11
CA TRP A 721 14.56 8.38 2.81
C TRP A 721 15.87 8.96 2.30
N SER A 722 15.81 9.92 1.37
CA SER A 722 17.01 10.60 0.89
C SER A 722 16.78 12.09 0.67
N PHE A 723 17.63 12.87 1.33
CA PHE A 723 17.75 14.32 1.20
C PHE A 723 19.16 14.74 0.81
N SER A 724 19.95 13.79 0.32
CA SER A 724 21.31 14.00 -0.18
C SER A 724 21.33 15.07 -1.28
N SER A 725 22.39 15.87 -1.30
CA SER A 725 22.66 16.80 -2.42
C SER A 725 23.19 16.10 -3.67
N SER A 726 23.69 14.87 -3.52
CA SER A 726 23.86 13.93 -4.64
C SER A 726 22.51 13.30 -4.96
N ASP A 727 22.05 13.43 -6.21
CA ASP A 727 20.80 12.79 -6.64
C ASP A 727 20.99 11.27 -6.77
N LEU A 728 20.46 10.56 -5.78
CA LEU A 728 20.50 9.10 -5.67
C LEU A 728 19.10 8.48 -5.85
N SER A 729 18.12 9.29 -6.28
CA SER A 729 16.70 8.94 -6.28
C SER A 729 16.42 7.69 -7.11
N ALA A 730 16.89 7.66 -8.35
CA ALA A 730 16.72 6.52 -9.24
C ALA A 730 17.34 5.22 -8.70
N GLN A 731 18.51 5.32 -8.06
CA GLN A 731 19.21 4.15 -7.53
C GLN A 731 18.48 3.57 -6.31
N ILE A 732 18.03 4.43 -5.41
CA ILE A 732 17.29 4.05 -4.20
C ILE A 732 15.96 3.41 -4.57
N GLU A 733 15.17 4.07 -5.41
CA GLU A 733 13.85 3.57 -5.80
C GLU A 733 13.93 2.26 -6.59
N ARG A 734 14.95 2.08 -7.43
CA ARG A 734 15.16 0.81 -8.14
C ARG A 734 15.51 -0.33 -7.18
N ALA A 735 16.47 -0.09 -6.27
CA ALA A 735 16.90 -1.11 -5.31
C ALA A 735 15.81 -1.44 -4.27
N SER A 736 14.87 -0.53 -4.01
CA SER A 736 13.77 -0.74 -3.07
C SER A 736 12.78 -1.82 -3.53
N ALA A 737 12.75 -2.16 -4.82
CA ALA A 737 11.89 -3.21 -5.38
C ALA A 737 12.15 -4.60 -4.79
N GLY A 738 13.31 -4.85 -4.15
CA GLY A 738 13.62 -6.15 -3.53
C GLY A 738 12.55 -6.63 -2.54
N ASN A 739 12.30 -5.84 -1.48
CA ASN A 739 11.24 -6.09 -0.50
C ASN A 739 10.07 -5.09 -0.59
N LEU A 740 10.04 -4.27 -1.65
CA LEU A 740 9.04 -3.21 -1.87
C LEU A 740 8.92 -2.19 -0.72
N LYS A 741 10.01 -1.97 0.03
CA LYS A 741 10.06 -0.95 1.09
C LYS A 741 9.62 0.42 0.56
N ARG A 742 9.03 1.22 1.45
CA ARG A 742 8.66 2.60 1.13
C ARG A 742 9.90 3.43 0.81
N THR A 743 9.75 4.38 -0.10
CA THR A 743 10.81 5.32 -0.45
C THR A 743 10.31 6.75 -0.41
N TRP A 744 11.14 7.66 0.10
CA TRP A 744 10.90 9.09 0.02
C TRP A 744 12.20 9.80 -0.37
N VAL A 745 12.30 10.13 -1.66
CA VAL A 745 13.50 10.71 -2.26
C VAL A 745 13.20 12.13 -2.74
N ASN A 746 14.23 12.98 -2.73
CA ASN A 746 14.10 14.39 -3.08
C ASN A 746 14.13 14.68 -4.58
N ASN A 747 14.47 13.71 -5.44
CA ASN A 747 14.60 13.88 -6.91
C ASN A 747 15.49 15.08 -7.28
N GLY A 748 16.59 15.29 -6.55
CA GLY A 748 17.50 16.42 -6.74
C GLY A 748 16.85 17.78 -6.46
N ARG A 749 15.78 17.83 -5.67
CA ARG A 749 15.07 19.06 -5.28
C ARG A 749 15.41 19.46 -3.85
N ALA A 750 15.58 20.75 -3.63
CA ALA A 750 15.87 21.34 -2.33
C ALA A 750 14.59 21.45 -1.49
N THR A 751 14.77 21.28 -0.18
CA THR A 751 13.73 21.44 0.84
C THR A 751 14.05 22.68 1.67
N ASP A 752 13.05 23.48 1.99
CA ASP A 752 13.23 24.61 2.92
C ASP A 752 13.17 24.09 4.37
N TRP A 753 14.32 23.65 4.88
CA TRP A 753 14.45 23.06 6.23
C TRP A 753 13.99 23.97 7.36
N PHE A 754 13.94 25.28 7.14
CA PHE A 754 13.51 26.25 8.14
C PHE A 754 11.98 26.36 8.25
N ARG A 755 11.20 25.83 7.29
CA ARG A 755 9.74 25.78 7.38
C ARG A 755 9.25 24.67 8.31
N PRO A 756 8.10 24.87 9.00
CA PRO A 756 7.41 23.79 9.68
C PRO A 756 7.03 22.68 8.70
N GLN A 757 7.57 21.49 8.89
CA GLN A 757 7.34 20.34 8.01
C GLN A 757 7.14 19.02 8.77
N THR A 758 7.09 19.06 10.10
CA THR A 758 6.97 17.88 10.98
C THR A 758 5.82 16.98 10.57
N GLY A 759 4.65 17.55 10.23
CA GLY A 759 3.47 16.77 9.80
C GLY A 759 3.72 15.87 8.58
N GLN A 760 4.52 16.32 7.60
CA GLN A 760 4.88 15.49 6.45
C GLN A 760 5.77 14.32 6.88
N PHE A 761 6.72 14.56 7.77
CA PHE A 761 7.58 13.49 8.31
C PHE A 761 6.79 12.49 9.15
N LEU A 762 5.78 12.93 9.94
CA LEU A 762 4.90 12.02 10.68
C LEU A 762 4.14 11.09 9.74
N ALA A 763 3.58 11.62 8.65
CA ALA A 763 2.91 10.81 7.63
C ALA A 763 3.85 9.82 6.93
N GLN A 764 5.12 10.20 6.72
CA GLN A 764 6.13 9.30 6.17
C GLN A 764 6.65 8.27 7.18
N ALA A 765 6.57 8.58 8.48
CA ALA A 765 7.00 7.74 9.59
C ALA A 765 5.92 6.80 10.12
N THR A 766 4.71 6.84 9.57
CA THR A 766 3.58 6.02 10.03
C THR A 766 2.97 5.18 8.92
N GLU A 767 2.55 3.99 9.28
CA GLU A 767 1.57 3.18 8.56
C GLU A 767 0.16 3.46 9.10
N THR A 768 -0.86 3.29 8.27
CA THR A 768 -2.25 3.26 8.72
C THR A 768 -2.72 1.82 8.78
N LYS A 769 -3.17 1.37 9.95
CA LYS A 769 -3.83 0.08 10.13
C LYS A 769 -5.30 0.30 10.47
N THR A 770 -6.20 -0.28 9.69
CA THR A 770 -7.64 -0.16 9.92
C THR A 770 -8.14 -1.39 10.65
N ILE A 771 -8.60 -1.23 11.89
CA ILE A 771 -9.13 -2.30 12.72
C ILE A 771 -10.66 -2.15 12.77
N TRP A 772 -11.36 -3.13 12.22
CA TRP A 772 -12.82 -3.20 12.27
C TRP A 772 -13.24 -3.95 13.52
N VAL A 773 -14.07 -3.30 14.34
CA VAL A 773 -14.55 -3.87 15.61
C VAL A 773 -16.07 -3.77 15.70
N PRO A 774 -16.72 -4.74 16.36
CA PRO A 774 -18.11 -4.60 16.75
C PRO A 774 -18.32 -3.35 17.60
N TYR A 775 -19.40 -2.63 17.31
CA TYR A 775 -19.83 -1.45 18.07
C TYR A 775 -21.36 -1.41 18.03
N GLY A 776 -21.98 -1.19 19.19
CA GLY A 776 -23.44 -1.08 19.30
C GLY A 776 -23.92 0.30 18.88
N GLU A 777 -25.05 0.36 18.19
CA GLU A 777 -25.74 1.63 17.86
C GLU A 777 -26.25 2.36 19.11
#